data_AF-A0A5M3N1U2-F1
#
_entry.id   AF-A0A5M3N1U2-F1
#
_cell.length_a   1.000
_cell.length_b   1.000
_cell.length_c   1.000
_cell.angle_alpha   90.00
_cell.angle_beta   90.00
_cell.angle_gamma   90.00
#
_symmetry.space_group_name_H-M   'P 1'
#
loop_
_entity.id
_entity.type
_entity.pdbx_description
1 polymer ?
#
loop_
_entity_poly.entity_id
_entity_poly.type
_entity_poly.pdbx_seq_one_letter_code
_entity_poly.pdbx_strand_id
1 'polypeptide(L)'
;MCRMTLAVAVQCENNKEIIERIQKLNESDQHHLMKAIEQVMTKIDSTTSRRDASETGMTEDDHYYLLQSERSQALTQKDTLEKVYQSLLEEHRTLQTNYDDAVSEKDDALAQLRDTQRHIDTLRSDKADVMMRAEIDRLRSELQKSEDNLAMAEAELDKNVSLVSDMKRRIDELQSKADEAVRLKDQVDEYRHAADKLQKTENVMEKYKKKLQESADLRQHVKSLENQNADLVDKNASLEEEYRKVAAFKPLMESYRSQISDMENKASTRNQELESLKFELEQCRTKLRITTEERTKDSEALELYQERVRELELMSTRPIPSAKPAEETKDESGNQTEMTEAELLGEHESFNLGGELDDAITGTTTTDLKLQIRKLERELEAVKKNEADASRILVLENMLEDANRMKARYESDYLSAHREKLVLQRDLEEIRSGKSLGDGAEAAIALRQRLNETVDELDTLHKAHTELEVQHETQSKELTIAKSDLNLVNKDQLDILSSLRESVNEDKAGLQTEIDRLQDQLKEIKEKNRMQLEQINALLLEKVNLQSDGIGQREKMLQRERDFGDLRASISGKDLPEDIKARLLAMHEDNLNLREQVKSAQEKLNKAKQLLKTQDKLYKEAQAKLASGILTDISELGAGGAQTKEEVERLKRVINEMTQRYAREQELMLSAIHSISMPRLRDGSLGSRAGPTAWLGQQRKNLGHALKR
;
A
#
# COMPACT_ATOMS: atom_id res chain seq x y z
N MET A 1 -22.35 -1.48 -149.54
CA MET A 1 -23.64 -2.18 -149.30
C MET A 1 -24.65 -1.26 -148.65
N CYS A 2 -25.09 -1.45 -147.40
CA CYS A 2 -26.36 -0.90 -146.87
C CYS A 2 -26.64 0.59 -147.13
N ARG A 3 -25.62 1.48 -147.04
CA ARG A 3 -25.78 2.92 -147.33
C ARG A 3 -26.12 3.23 -148.80
N MET A 4 -25.64 2.44 -149.76
CA MET A 4 -26.03 2.59 -151.18
C MET A 4 -27.47 2.11 -151.40
N THR A 5 -27.86 1.00 -150.77
CA THR A 5 -29.24 0.49 -150.83
C THR A 5 -30.24 1.52 -150.32
N LEU A 6 -29.86 2.27 -149.26
CA LEU A 6 -30.63 3.40 -148.73
C LEU A 6 -30.76 4.56 -149.73
N ALA A 7 -29.67 4.97 -150.39
CA ALA A 7 -29.72 6.04 -151.38
C ALA A 7 -30.57 5.66 -152.61
N VAL A 8 -30.42 4.44 -153.13
CA VAL A 8 -31.25 3.92 -154.24
C VAL A 8 -32.73 3.88 -153.85
N ALA A 9 -33.07 3.43 -152.63
CA ALA A 9 -34.45 3.39 -152.15
C ALA A 9 -35.12 4.77 -152.07
N VAL A 10 -34.37 5.84 -151.85
CA VAL A 10 -34.88 7.23 -151.84
C VAL A 10 -35.07 7.80 -153.25
N GLN A 11 -34.34 7.27 -154.26
CA GLN A 11 -34.41 7.69 -155.66
C GLN A 11 -35.39 6.88 -156.54
N CYS A 12 -36.08 5.86 -155.99
CA CYS A 12 -37.12 5.12 -156.70
C CYS A 12 -38.40 5.93 -156.93
N GLU A 13 -39.15 5.62 -157.99
CA GLU A 13 -40.41 6.29 -158.35
C GLU A 13 -41.50 6.19 -157.26
N ASN A 14 -41.47 5.15 -156.43
CA ASN A 14 -42.35 4.97 -155.25
C ASN A 14 -41.82 5.65 -153.96
N ASN A 15 -40.98 6.68 -154.06
CA ASN A 15 -40.34 7.33 -152.91
C ASN A 15 -41.31 7.73 -151.78
N LYS A 16 -42.55 8.11 -152.09
CA LYS A 16 -43.58 8.52 -151.12
C LYS A 16 -43.89 7.44 -150.07
N GLU A 17 -44.07 6.18 -150.49
CA GLU A 17 -44.33 5.08 -149.52
C GLU A 17 -43.13 4.83 -148.60
N ILE A 18 -41.91 5.02 -149.13
CA ILE A 18 -40.67 4.76 -148.39
C ILE A 18 -40.44 5.87 -147.36
N ILE A 19 -40.68 7.13 -147.74
CA ILE A 19 -40.67 8.28 -146.83
C ILE A 19 -41.76 8.12 -145.74
N GLU A 20 -42.97 7.71 -146.09
CA GLU A 20 -44.06 7.51 -145.12
C GLU A 20 -43.78 6.35 -144.14
N ARG A 21 -43.07 5.30 -144.58
CA ARG A 21 -42.56 4.24 -143.68
C ARG A 21 -41.44 4.74 -142.76
N ILE A 22 -40.53 5.59 -143.26
CA ILE A 22 -39.46 6.20 -142.45
C ILE A 22 -40.04 7.14 -141.38
N GLN A 23 -41.06 7.93 -141.72
CA GLN A 23 -41.77 8.83 -140.76
C GLN A 23 -42.52 8.09 -139.65
N LYS A 24 -42.77 6.78 -139.79
CA LYS A 24 -43.40 5.93 -138.76
C LYS A 24 -42.40 5.23 -137.84
N LEU A 25 -41.09 5.48 -138.01
CA LEU A 25 -40.02 4.93 -137.18
C LEU A 25 -39.65 5.89 -136.03
N ASN A 26 -38.95 5.42 -135.00
CA ASN A 26 -38.52 6.24 -133.86
C ASN A 26 -37.57 7.38 -134.28
N GLU A 27 -37.62 8.53 -133.60
CA GLU A 27 -36.82 9.73 -133.89
C GLU A 27 -35.30 9.45 -133.93
N SER A 28 -34.80 8.60 -133.03
CA SER A 28 -33.42 8.07 -133.03
C SER A 28 -33.01 7.58 -134.41
N ASP A 29 -33.87 6.75 -135.01
CA ASP A 29 -33.53 5.93 -136.17
C ASP A 29 -33.77 6.74 -137.44
N GLN A 30 -34.77 7.62 -137.43
CA GLN A 30 -34.92 8.69 -138.43
C GLN A 30 -33.66 9.57 -138.51
N HIS A 31 -33.11 10.00 -137.38
CA HIS A 31 -31.90 10.84 -137.34
C HIS A 31 -30.65 10.11 -137.86
N HIS A 32 -30.51 8.81 -137.57
CA HIS A 32 -29.46 7.97 -138.13
C HIS A 32 -29.62 7.75 -139.65
N LEU A 33 -30.84 7.55 -140.16
CA LEU A 33 -31.11 7.50 -141.60
C LEU A 33 -30.79 8.82 -142.30
N MET A 34 -31.21 9.95 -141.72
CA MET A 34 -31.00 11.29 -142.28
C MET A 34 -29.50 11.56 -142.51
N LYS A 35 -28.67 11.36 -141.47
CA LYS A 35 -27.20 11.48 -141.56
C LYS A 35 -26.58 10.48 -142.54
N ALA A 36 -27.16 9.29 -142.71
CA ALA A 36 -26.68 8.31 -143.68
C ALA A 36 -26.98 8.70 -145.15
N ILE A 37 -28.10 9.39 -145.41
CA ILE A 37 -28.47 9.90 -146.74
C ILE A 37 -27.64 11.14 -147.11
N GLU A 38 -27.50 12.09 -146.18
CA GLU A 38 -26.71 13.32 -146.33
C GLU A 38 -25.24 13.03 -146.69
N GLN A 39 -24.62 12.04 -146.03
CA GLN A 39 -23.25 11.57 -146.31
C GLN A 39 -23.08 10.82 -147.65
N VAL A 40 -24.16 10.55 -148.39
CA VAL A 40 -24.11 9.96 -149.74
C VAL A 40 -24.40 11.01 -150.81
N MET A 41 -25.40 11.87 -150.64
CA MET A 41 -25.70 12.96 -151.60
C MET A 41 -24.48 13.87 -151.80
N THR A 42 -23.85 14.31 -150.70
CA THR A 42 -22.64 15.16 -150.72
C THR A 42 -21.45 14.55 -151.48
N LYS A 43 -21.39 13.22 -151.62
CA LYS A 43 -20.35 12.53 -152.41
C LYS A 43 -20.68 12.39 -153.89
N ILE A 44 -21.97 12.40 -154.25
CA ILE A 44 -22.41 12.36 -155.64
C ILE A 44 -22.16 13.74 -156.28
N ASP A 45 -22.60 14.81 -155.64
CA ASP A 45 -22.39 16.18 -156.14
C ASP A 45 -20.90 16.52 -156.32
N SER A 46 -20.04 16.04 -155.41
CA SER A 46 -18.59 16.27 -155.49
C SER A 46 -17.90 15.63 -156.70
N THR A 47 -18.54 14.67 -157.38
CA THR A 47 -17.95 13.96 -158.53
C THR A 47 -18.26 14.58 -159.89
N THR A 48 -19.20 15.53 -159.98
CA THR A 48 -19.62 16.13 -161.25
C THR A 48 -18.77 17.34 -161.65
N SER A 49 -18.41 18.21 -160.70
CA SER A 49 -17.83 19.53 -160.99
C SER A 49 -16.30 19.56 -161.13
N ARG A 50 -15.69 18.55 -161.76
CA ARG A 50 -14.21 18.45 -161.90
C ARG A 50 -13.66 18.01 -163.25
N ARG A 51 -14.48 18.10 -164.31
CA ARG A 51 -14.06 18.01 -165.71
C ARG A 51 -14.64 19.19 -166.48
N ASP A 52 -13.82 20.20 -166.72
CA ASP A 52 -13.29 20.52 -168.06
C ASP A 52 -12.46 21.80 -167.98
N ALA A 53 -11.31 21.80 -168.66
CA ALA A 53 -10.42 22.96 -168.74
C ALA A 53 -10.81 23.83 -169.94
N SER A 54 -10.75 25.15 -169.78
CA SER A 54 -10.98 26.12 -170.85
C SER A 54 -9.67 26.78 -171.24
N GLU A 55 -8.95 26.18 -172.19
CA GLU A 55 -7.84 26.85 -172.87
C GLU A 55 -8.39 27.98 -173.76
N THR A 56 -7.99 29.22 -173.49
CA THR A 56 -8.18 30.35 -174.41
C THR A 56 -6.82 31.03 -174.60
N GLY A 57 -6.38 31.12 -175.86
CA GLY A 57 -4.99 31.37 -176.21
C GLY A 57 -4.42 32.69 -175.67
N MET A 58 -3.27 32.58 -175.02
CA MET A 58 -2.41 33.68 -174.59
C MET A 58 -1.08 33.62 -175.36
N THR A 59 -0.44 34.76 -175.59
CA THR A 59 0.76 34.90 -176.43
C THR A 59 2.03 34.35 -175.76
N GLU A 60 3.10 34.13 -176.54
CA GLU A 60 4.29 33.37 -176.10
C GLU A 60 4.94 33.87 -174.79
N ASP A 61 4.91 35.18 -174.51
CA ASP A 61 5.41 35.76 -173.25
C ASP A 61 4.60 35.30 -172.01
N ASP A 62 3.26 35.21 -172.11
CA ASP A 62 2.40 34.73 -171.02
C ASP A 62 2.72 33.26 -170.67
N HIS A 63 3.06 32.47 -171.68
CA HIS A 63 3.35 31.05 -171.55
C HIS A 63 4.62 30.77 -170.71
N TYR A 64 5.58 31.70 -170.72
CA TYR A 64 6.78 31.63 -169.88
C TYR A 64 6.44 31.89 -168.40
N TYR A 65 5.63 32.92 -168.11
CA TYR A 65 5.21 33.23 -166.74
C TYR A 65 4.33 32.13 -166.14
N LEU A 66 3.44 31.53 -166.94
CA LEU A 66 2.63 30.38 -166.49
C LEU A 66 3.51 29.19 -166.11
N LEU A 67 4.45 28.80 -166.97
CA LEU A 67 5.35 27.67 -166.73
C LEU A 67 6.28 27.90 -165.52
N GLN A 68 6.71 29.15 -165.30
CA GLN A 68 7.47 29.51 -164.09
C GLN A 68 6.60 29.46 -162.82
N SER A 69 5.31 29.81 -162.92
CA SER A 69 4.33 29.65 -161.82
C SER A 69 4.11 28.19 -161.48
N GLU A 70 3.80 27.33 -162.46
CA GLU A 70 3.63 25.89 -162.27
C GLU A 70 4.88 25.23 -161.68
N ARG A 71 6.08 25.61 -162.16
CA ARG A 71 7.34 25.11 -161.59
C ARG A 71 7.51 25.49 -160.12
N SER A 72 7.07 26.69 -159.71
CA SER A 72 7.07 27.11 -158.30
C SER A 72 6.04 26.35 -157.47
N GLN A 73 4.89 26.03 -158.05
CA GLN A 73 3.84 25.24 -157.42
C GLN A 73 4.25 23.77 -157.25
N ALA A 74 4.91 23.18 -158.26
CA ALA A 74 5.46 21.83 -158.18
C ALA A 74 6.60 21.72 -157.15
N LEU A 75 7.45 22.75 -157.04
CA LEU A 75 8.50 22.79 -156.02
C LEU A 75 7.94 22.95 -154.60
N THR A 76 6.93 23.79 -154.40
CA THR A 76 6.27 23.91 -153.09
C THR A 76 5.48 22.65 -152.73
N GLN A 77 4.81 22.01 -153.69
CA GLN A 77 4.19 20.69 -153.48
C GLN A 77 5.23 19.64 -153.09
N LYS A 78 6.37 19.56 -153.77
CA LYS A 78 7.49 18.65 -153.41
C LYS A 78 7.99 18.92 -151.99
N ASP A 79 8.25 20.18 -151.63
CA ASP A 79 8.70 20.57 -150.30
C ASP A 79 7.66 20.22 -149.20
N THR A 80 6.36 20.39 -149.47
CA THR A 80 5.31 19.92 -148.54
C THR A 80 5.25 18.40 -148.44
N LEU A 81 5.46 17.65 -149.53
CA LEU A 81 5.49 16.19 -149.52
C LEU A 81 6.74 15.64 -148.80
N GLU A 82 7.90 16.27 -148.97
CA GLU A 82 9.12 15.91 -148.22
C GLU A 82 8.94 16.19 -146.72
N LYS A 83 8.28 17.29 -146.34
CA LYS A 83 7.94 17.60 -144.94
C LYS A 83 6.94 16.60 -144.34
N VAL A 84 5.88 16.24 -145.08
CA VAL A 84 4.90 15.22 -144.63
C VAL A 84 5.54 13.82 -144.55
N TYR A 85 6.47 13.49 -145.45
CA TYR A 85 7.20 12.22 -145.38
C TYR A 85 8.20 12.19 -144.22
N GLN A 86 8.83 13.32 -143.89
CA GLN A 86 9.68 13.46 -142.70
C GLN A 86 8.86 13.33 -141.42
N SER A 87 7.72 14.03 -141.29
CA SER A 87 6.86 13.93 -140.11
C SER A 87 6.28 12.51 -139.94
N LEU A 88 5.89 11.85 -141.04
CA LEU A 88 5.42 10.46 -140.99
C LEU A 88 6.53 9.47 -140.56
N LEU A 89 7.79 9.73 -140.92
CA LEU A 89 8.95 8.97 -140.44
C LEU A 89 9.25 9.23 -138.95
N GLU A 90 9.00 10.43 -138.45
CA GLU A 90 9.12 10.78 -137.03
C GLU A 90 7.97 10.18 -136.19
N GLU A 91 6.74 10.22 -136.71
CA GLU A 91 5.58 9.52 -136.14
C GLU A 91 5.80 8.00 -136.11
N HIS A 92 6.31 7.38 -137.18
CA HIS A 92 6.63 5.94 -137.15
C HIS A 92 7.73 5.60 -136.14
N ARG A 93 8.75 6.45 -135.97
CA ARG A 93 9.82 6.23 -134.98
C ARG A 93 9.29 6.33 -133.56
N THR A 94 8.53 7.38 -133.25
CA THR A 94 7.93 7.59 -131.92
C THR A 94 6.87 6.53 -131.59
N LEU A 95 6.05 6.12 -132.57
CA LEU A 95 5.10 5.02 -132.38
C LEU A 95 5.81 3.67 -132.13
N GLN A 96 6.98 3.45 -132.75
CA GLN A 96 7.78 2.26 -132.51
C GLN A 96 8.48 2.27 -131.15
N THR A 97 9.07 3.39 -130.71
CA THR A 97 9.62 3.47 -129.33
C THR A 97 8.53 3.25 -128.29
N ASN A 98 7.36 3.88 -128.46
CA ASN A 98 6.22 3.71 -127.56
C ASN A 98 5.70 2.26 -127.54
N TYR A 99 5.86 1.50 -128.64
CA TYR A 99 5.52 0.07 -128.69
C TYR A 99 6.55 -0.78 -127.93
N ASP A 100 7.84 -0.54 -128.16
CA ASP A 100 8.92 -1.28 -127.49
C ASP A 100 8.91 -1.01 -125.97
N ASP A 101 8.66 0.25 -125.55
CA ASP A 101 8.46 0.64 -124.14
C ASP A 101 7.25 -0.11 -123.53
N ALA A 102 6.09 -0.10 -124.20
CA ALA A 102 4.89 -0.80 -123.72
C ALA A 102 5.05 -2.33 -123.68
N VAL A 103 5.90 -2.91 -124.55
CA VAL A 103 6.27 -4.32 -124.47
C VAL A 103 7.11 -4.60 -123.22
N SER A 104 8.08 -3.72 -122.89
CA SER A 104 8.89 -3.81 -121.68
C SER A 104 8.05 -3.70 -120.41
N GLU A 105 7.20 -2.66 -120.28
CA GLU A 105 6.29 -2.50 -119.14
C GLU A 105 5.41 -3.74 -118.91
N LYS A 106 4.92 -4.34 -119.99
CA LYS A 106 4.10 -5.55 -119.96
C LYS A 106 4.90 -6.78 -119.49
N ASP A 107 6.17 -6.92 -119.86
CA ASP A 107 7.00 -8.05 -119.41
C ASP A 107 7.53 -7.87 -117.98
N ASP A 108 7.83 -6.63 -117.55
CA ASP A 108 8.14 -6.31 -116.15
C ASP A 108 6.94 -6.57 -115.23
N ALA A 109 5.74 -6.18 -115.63
CA ALA A 109 4.50 -6.49 -114.89
C ALA A 109 4.26 -8.00 -114.78
N LEU A 110 4.56 -8.77 -115.84
CA LEU A 110 4.48 -10.24 -115.82
C LEU A 110 5.57 -10.89 -114.94
N ALA A 111 6.75 -10.28 -114.81
CA ALA A 111 7.78 -10.72 -113.87
C ALA A 111 7.33 -10.51 -112.41
N GLN A 112 6.86 -9.31 -112.08
CA GLN A 112 6.34 -8.99 -110.73
C GLN A 112 5.15 -9.89 -110.33
N LEU A 113 4.25 -10.20 -111.27
CA LEU A 113 3.14 -11.13 -111.03
C LEU A 113 3.63 -12.55 -110.69
N ARG A 114 4.68 -13.04 -111.36
CA ARG A 114 5.24 -14.38 -111.10
C ARG A 114 5.95 -14.45 -109.76
N ASP A 115 6.68 -13.42 -109.37
CA ASP A 115 7.41 -13.42 -108.08
C ASP A 115 6.48 -13.17 -106.88
N THR A 116 5.42 -12.37 -107.04
CA THR A 116 4.35 -12.29 -106.03
C THR A 116 3.57 -13.60 -105.90
N GLN A 117 3.28 -14.31 -106.99
CA GLN A 117 2.73 -15.67 -106.95
C GLN A 117 3.65 -16.65 -106.21
N ARG A 118 4.95 -16.71 -106.56
CA ARG A 118 5.95 -17.54 -105.87
C ARG A 118 6.02 -17.23 -104.37
N HIS A 119 5.95 -15.96 -103.99
CA HIS A 119 5.95 -15.56 -102.58
C HIS A 119 4.69 -16.03 -101.85
N ILE A 120 3.51 -15.87 -102.47
CA ILE A 120 2.23 -16.37 -101.95
C ILE A 120 2.26 -17.90 -101.81
N ASP A 121 2.78 -18.63 -102.79
CA ASP A 121 2.88 -20.10 -102.74
C ASP A 121 3.93 -20.58 -101.71
N THR A 122 4.97 -19.78 -101.44
CA THR A 122 5.93 -20.03 -100.35
C THR A 122 5.31 -19.79 -98.97
N LEU A 123 4.48 -18.74 -98.82
CA LEU A 123 3.71 -18.48 -97.59
C LEU A 123 2.62 -19.54 -97.36
N ARG A 124 1.97 -19.99 -98.44
CA ARG A 124 1.02 -21.12 -98.46
C ARG A 124 1.70 -22.50 -98.43
N SER A 125 3.00 -22.57 -98.17
CA SER A 125 3.66 -23.86 -97.95
C SER A 125 3.02 -24.52 -96.73
N ASP A 126 2.31 -25.63 -96.93
CA ASP A 126 1.54 -26.34 -95.89
C ASP A 126 2.36 -26.58 -94.62
N LYS A 127 3.69 -26.73 -94.75
CA LYS A 127 4.61 -26.89 -93.63
C LYS A 127 4.64 -25.69 -92.69
N ALA A 128 4.59 -24.46 -93.20
CA ALA A 128 4.55 -23.24 -92.38
C ALA A 128 3.22 -23.15 -91.63
N ASP A 129 2.11 -23.39 -92.34
CA ASP A 129 0.75 -23.36 -91.78
C ASP A 129 0.55 -24.47 -90.73
N VAL A 130 1.07 -25.68 -90.97
CA VAL A 130 1.06 -26.79 -90.01
C VAL A 130 1.94 -26.49 -88.79
N MET A 131 3.10 -25.86 -88.95
CA MET A 131 3.93 -25.46 -87.81
C MET A 131 3.27 -24.35 -86.98
N MET A 132 2.61 -23.37 -87.59
CA MET A 132 1.84 -22.35 -86.88
C MET A 132 0.63 -22.95 -86.15
N ARG A 133 -0.11 -23.88 -86.78
CA ARG A 133 -1.22 -24.61 -86.12
C ARG A 133 -0.73 -25.44 -84.94
N ALA A 134 0.38 -26.17 -85.10
CA ALA A 134 0.98 -26.95 -84.04
C ALA A 134 1.41 -26.07 -82.85
N GLU A 135 1.98 -24.88 -83.09
CA GLU A 135 2.33 -23.95 -82.01
C GLU A 135 1.09 -23.32 -81.37
N ILE A 136 0.05 -22.98 -82.14
CA ILE A 136 -1.24 -22.51 -81.61
C ILE A 136 -1.86 -23.57 -80.69
N ASP A 137 -1.86 -24.85 -81.08
CA ASP A 137 -2.41 -25.93 -80.27
C ASP A 137 -1.50 -26.30 -79.08
N ARG A 138 -0.18 -26.10 -79.20
CA ARG A 138 0.78 -26.17 -78.08
C ARG A 138 0.46 -25.09 -77.04
N LEU A 139 0.34 -23.83 -77.46
CA LEU A 139 0.01 -22.68 -76.61
C LEU A 139 -1.39 -22.80 -76.00
N ARG A 140 -2.38 -23.35 -76.71
CA ARG A 140 -3.70 -23.68 -76.14
C ARG A 140 -3.60 -24.73 -75.04
N SER A 141 -2.79 -25.78 -75.24
CA SER A 141 -2.57 -26.81 -74.21
C SER A 141 -1.81 -26.26 -73.00
N GLU A 142 -0.88 -25.33 -73.19
CA GLU A 142 -0.17 -24.65 -72.09
C GLU A 142 -1.08 -23.66 -71.35
N LEU A 143 -1.93 -22.91 -72.07
CA LEU A 143 -2.94 -22.04 -71.48
C LEU A 143 -3.92 -22.84 -70.63
N GLN A 144 -4.55 -23.88 -71.18
CA GLN A 144 -5.46 -24.76 -70.43
C GLN A 144 -4.80 -25.32 -69.17
N LYS A 145 -3.55 -25.82 -69.27
CA LYS A 145 -2.81 -26.29 -68.08
C LYS A 145 -2.55 -25.19 -67.06
N SER A 146 -2.32 -23.95 -67.50
CA SER A 146 -2.14 -22.81 -66.59
C SER A 146 -3.46 -22.40 -65.92
N GLU A 147 -4.58 -22.48 -66.63
CA GLU A 147 -5.93 -22.24 -66.13
C GLU A 147 -6.37 -23.34 -65.15
N ASP A 148 -6.13 -24.61 -65.47
CA ASP A 148 -6.36 -25.77 -64.60
C ASP A 148 -5.53 -25.65 -63.29
N ASN A 149 -4.25 -25.30 -63.41
CA ASN A 149 -3.37 -25.08 -62.25
C ASN A 149 -3.80 -23.87 -61.42
N LEU A 150 -4.27 -22.79 -62.05
CA LEU A 150 -4.80 -21.61 -61.35
C LEU A 150 -6.07 -21.96 -60.59
N ALA A 151 -7.02 -22.65 -61.22
CA ALA A 151 -8.26 -23.11 -60.57
C ALA A 151 -7.97 -24.08 -59.42
N MET A 152 -6.95 -24.93 -59.52
CA MET A 152 -6.48 -25.75 -58.40
C MET A 152 -5.91 -24.91 -57.26
N ALA A 153 -5.07 -23.90 -57.57
CA ALA A 153 -4.49 -23.00 -56.57
C ALA A 153 -5.54 -22.12 -55.87
N GLU A 154 -6.54 -21.63 -56.61
CA GLU A 154 -7.70 -20.91 -56.07
C GLU A 154 -8.54 -21.83 -55.16
N ALA A 155 -8.82 -23.05 -55.59
CA ALA A 155 -9.53 -24.04 -54.78
C ALA A 155 -8.72 -24.56 -53.57
N GLU A 156 -7.41 -24.36 -53.51
CA GLU A 156 -6.59 -24.57 -52.31
C GLU A 156 -6.54 -23.31 -51.43
N LEU A 157 -6.51 -22.11 -52.02
CA LEU A 157 -6.61 -20.85 -51.31
C LEU A 157 -7.92 -20.75 -50.53
N ASP A 158 -9.06 -21.08 -51.15
CA ASP A 158 -10.38 -21.08 -50.49
C ASP A 158 -10.43 -22.05 -49.29
N LYS A 159 -9.89 -23.27 -49.43
CA LYS A 159 -9.78 -24.24 -48.32
C LYS A 159 -8.93 -23.70 -47.17
N ASN A 160 -7.82 -23.04 -47.49
CA ASN A 160 -6.94 -22.41 -46.52
C ASN A 160 -7.63 -21.21 -45.84
N VAL A 161 -8.40 -20.41 -46.58
CA VAL A 161 -9.22 -19.31 -46.04
C VAL A 161 -10.31 -19.83 -45.10
N SER A 162 -11.02 -20.91 -45.46
CA SER A 162 -12.00 -21.53 -44.57
C SER A 162 -11.35 -22.11 -43.31
N LEU A 163 -10.21 -22.80 -43.45
CA LEU A 163 -9.46 -23.34 -42.31
C LEU A 163 -8.96 -22.24 -41.37
N VAL A 164 -8.46 -21.12 -41.91
CA VAL A 164 -8.07 -19.94 -41.11
C VAL A 164 -9.27 -19.30 -40.44
N SER A 165 -10.46 -19.32 -41.06
CA SER A 165 -11.70 -18.83 -40.45
C SER A 165 -12.14 -19.70 -39.27
N ASP A 166 -12.17 -21.03 -39.42
CA ASP A 166 -12.50 -21.95 -38.33
C ASP A 166 -11.47 -21.93 -37.20
N MET A 167 -10.17 -21.80 -37.52
CA MET A 167 -9.12 -21.68 -36.51
C MET A 167 -9.22 -20.35 -35.74
N LYS A 168 -9.58 -19.24 -36.39
CA LYS A 168 -9.88 -17.97 -35.70
C LYS A 168 -11.09 -18.11 -34.77
N ARG A 169 -12.21 -18.64 -35.28
CA ARG A 169 -13.41 -18.91 -34.46
C ARG A 169 -13.08 -19.82 -33.27
N ARG A 170 -12.17 -20.79 -33.44
CA ARG A 170 -11.72 -21.65 -32.34
C ARG A 170 -10.82 -20.93 -31.33
N ILE A 171 -10.00 -19.98 -31.77
CA ILE A 171 -9.24 -19.09 -30.86
C ILE A 171 -10.22 -18.24 -30.05
N ASP A 172 -11.25 -17.65 -30.68
CA ASP A 172 -12.27 -16.85 -30.00
C ASP A 172 -13.06 -17.68 -28.97
N GLU A 173 -13.46 -18.92 -29.34
CA GLU A 173 -14.09 -19.90 -28.42
C GLU A 173 -13.20 -20.29 -27.23
N LEU A 174 -11.87 -20.29 -27.40
CA LEU A 174 -10.91 -20.62 -26.34
C LEU A 174 -10.61 -19.40 -25.46
N GLN A 175 -10.52 -18.20 -26.05
CA GLN A 175 -10.36 -16.95 -25.32
C GLN A 175 -11.56 -16.70 -24.40
N SER A 176 -12.80 -16.83 -24.92
CA SER A 176 -14.01 -16.68 -24.10
C SER A 176 -14.08 -17.66 -22.92
N LYS A 177 -13.45 -18.84 -23.03
CA LYS A 177 -13.35 -19.82 -21.93
C LYS A 177 -12.21 -19.52 -20.97
N ALA A 178 -11.11 -18.92 -21.43
CA ALA A 178 -10.07 -18.39 -20.57
C ALA A 178 -10.62 -17.22 -19.72
N ASP A 179 -11.36 -16.30 -20.35
CA ASP A 179 -12.02 -15.18 -19.67
C ASP A 179 -13.05 -15.67 -18.64
N GLU A 180 -13.85 -16.68 -18.98
CA GLU A 180 -14.77 -17.33 -18.02
C GLU A 180 -14.02 -18.03 -16.88
N ALA A 181 -12.91 -18.72 -17.17
CA ALA A 181 -12.11 -19.38 -16.14
C ALA A 181 -11.44 -18.39 -15.17
N VAL A 182 -11.00 -17.22 -15.66
CA VAL A 182 -10.54 -16.10 -14.81
C VAL A 182 -11.70 -15.60 -13.95
N ARG A 183 -12.85 -15.29 -14.54
CA ARG A 183 -14.04 -14.82 -13.80
C ARG A 183 -14.52 -15.81 -12.73
N LEU A 184 -14.42 -17.11 -12.99
CA LEU A 184 -14.75 -18.16 -12.02
C LEU A 184 -13.69 -18.29 -10.92
N LYS A 185 -12.40 -18.10 -11.23
CA LYS A 185 -11.32 -18.06 -10.24
C LYS A 185 -11.53 -16.86 -9.29
N ASP A 186 -11.83 -15.68 -9.82
CA ASP A 186 -12.07 -14.48 -9.02
C ASP A 186 -13.25 -14.70 -8.05
N GLN A 187 -14.34 -15.33 -8.50
CA GLN A 187 -15.45 -15.72 -7.63
C GLN A 187 -15.03 -16.75 -6.55
N VAL A 188 -14.17 -17.72 -6.86
CA VAL A 188 -13.63 -18.66 -5.86
C VAL A 188 -12.78 -17.94 -4.81
N ASP A 189 -11.98 -16.95 -5.21
CA ASP A 189 -11.16 -16.17 -4.29
C ASP A 189 -12.01 -15.16 -3.46
N GLU A 190 -13.09 -14.61 -4.01
CA GLU A 190 -14.13 -13.90 -3.24
C GLU A 190 -14.78 -14.82 -2.18
N TYR A 191 -15.18 -16.04 -2.54
CA TYR A 191 -15.77 -17.00 -1.61
C TYR A 191 -14.78 -17.46 -0.54
N ARG A 192 -13.48 -17.62 -0.86
CA ARG A 192 -12.42 -17.86 0.12
C ARG A 192 -12.31 -16.71 1.12
N HIS A 193 -12.26 -15.47 0.65
CA HIS A 193 -12.24 -14.31 1.54
C HIS A 193 -13.53 -14.11 2.34
N ALA A 194 -14.68 -14.60 1.86
CA ALA A 194 -15.91 -14.66 2.64
C ALA A 194 -15.83 -15.73 3.74
N ALA A 195 -15.31 -16.93 3.43
CA ALA A 195 -15.08 -18.01 4.38
C ALA A 195 -14.07 -17.60 5.48
N ASP A 196 -12.95 -16.96 5.11
CA ASP A 196 -11.97 -16.41 6.06
C ASP A 196 -12.61 -15.45 7.07
N LYS A 197 -13.50 -14.57 6.59
CA LYS A 197 -14.23 -13.60 7.43
C LYS A 197 -15.20 -14.32 8.36
N LEU A 198 -15.93 -15.31 7.84
CA LEU A 198 -16.90 -16.10 8.62
C LEU A 198 -16.19 -16.95 9.69
N GLN A 199 -15.09 -17.61 9.36
CA GLN A 199 -14.30 -18.36 10.34
C GLN A 199 -13.68 -17.43 11.40
N LYS A 200 -13.32 -16.19 11.05
CA LYS A 200 -12.87 -15.18 12.03
C LYS A 200 -14.02 -14.74 12.96
N THR A 201 -15.25 -14.56 12.46
CA THR A 201 -16.40 -14.25 13.33
C THR A 201 -16.84 -15.46 14.17
N GLU A 202 -16.76 -16.68 13.64
CA GLU A 202 -17.00 -17.92 14.37
C GLU A 202 -16.01 -18.11 15.53
N ASN A 203 -14.71 -17.92 15.29
CA ASN A 203 -13.67 -17.91 16.34
C ASN A 203 -13.91 -16.84 17.43
N VAL A 204 -14.60 -15.75 17.10
CA VAL A 204 -15.01 -14.71 18.07
C VAL A 204 -16.27 -15.15 18.82
N MET A 205 -17.27 -15.73 18.15
CA MET A 205 -18.46 -16.29 18.80
C MET A 205 -18.11 -17.44 19.76
N GLU A 206 -17.20 -18.33 19.39
CA GLU A 206 -16.76 -19.45 20.25
C GLU A 206 -16.07 -18.93 21.52
N LYS A 207 -15.30 -17.84 21.42
CA LYS A 207 -14.72 -17.14 22.59
C LYS A 207 -15.78 -16.48 23.48
N TYR A 208 -16.83 -15.88 22.91
CA TYR A 208 -17.94 -15.34 23.69
C TYR A 208 -18.78 -16.44 24.36
N LYS A 209 -19.05 -17.53 23.64
CA LYS A 209 -19.73 -18.75 24.13
C LYS A 209 -18.94 -19.40 25.28
N LYS A 210 -17.63 -19.55 25.16
CA LYS A 210 -16.76 -20.03 26.25
C LYS A 210 -16.83 -19.10 27.47
N LYS A 211 -16.72 -17.78 27.29
CA LYS A 211 -16.88 -16.81 28.40
C LYS A 211 -18.26 -16.87 29.05
N LEU A 212 -19.32 -17.13 28.29
CA LEU A 212 -20.68 -17.27 28.81
C LEU A 212 -20.81 -18.56 29.65
N GLN A 213 -20.19 -19.65 29.21
CA GLN A 213 -20.08 -20.91 29.96
C GLN A 213 -19.26 -20.73 31.24
N GLU A 214 -18.04 -20.20 31.16
CA GLU A 214 -17.19 -19.87 32.31
C GLU A 214 -17.94 -18.98 33.32
N SER A 215 -18.73 -18.02 32.84
CA SER A 215 -19.59 -17.17 33.67
C SER A 215 -20.78 -17.91 34.30
N ALA A 216 -21.31 -18.95 33.65
CA ALA A 216 -22.36 -19.81 34.20
C ALA A 216 -21.80 -20.78 35.25
N ASP A 217 -20.63 -21.37 35.00
CA ASP A 217 -19.92 -22.26 35.92
C ASP A 217 -19.51 -21.49 37.19
N LEU A 218 -19.00 -20.27 37.04
CA LEU A 218 -18.75 -19.37 38.17
C LEU A 218 -20.02 -19.06 38.99
N ARG A 219 -21.19 -18.86 38.36
CA ARG A 219 -22.47 -18.71 39.08
C ARG A 219 -22.87 -19.98 39.83
N GLN A 220 -22.60 -21.17 39.27
CA GLN A 220 -22.84 -22.44 39.97
C GLN A 220 -21.88 -22.63 41.15
N HIS A 221 -20.60 -22.29 41.01
CA HIS A 221 -19.62 -22.32 42.11
C HIS A 221 -19.99 -21.33 43.23
N VAL A 222 -20.37 -20.10 42.89
CA VAL A 222 -20.87 -19.12 43.88
C VAL A 222 -22.08 -19.69 44.63
N LYS A 223 -23.09 -20.22 43.92
CA LYS A 223 -24.26 -20.83 44.56
C LYS A 223 -23.91 -22.05 45.42
N SER A 224 -22.91 -22.84 45.02
CA SER A 224 -22.42 -23.97 45.83
C SER A 224 -21.73 -23.50 47.11
N LEU A 225 -20.99 -22.39 47.07
CA LEU A 225 -20.37 -21.78 48.24
C LEU A 225 -21.40 -21.10 49.14
N GLU A 226 -22.42 -20.45 48.57
CA GLU A 226 -23.57 -19.90 49.31
C GLU A 226 -24.31 -21.01 50.09
N ASN A 227 -24.61 -22.14 49.43
CA ASN A 227 -25.19 -23.31 50.09
C ASN A 227 -24.28 -23.87 51.21
N GLN A 228 -22.99 -24.05 50.95
CA GLN A 228 -22.04 -24.54 51.96
C GLN A 228 -21.90 -23.58 53.16
N ASN A 229 -22.00 -22.27 52.91
CA ASN A 229 -21.98 -21.26 53.98
C ASN A 229 -23.28 -21.30 54.81
N ALA A 230 -24.45 -21.49 54.17
CA ALA A 230 -25.71 -21.73 54.88
C ALA A 230 -25.65 -23.00 55.74
N ASP A 231 -25.17 -24.12 55.17
CA ASP A 231 -24.92 -25.37 55.91
C ASP A 231 -24.00 -25.19 57.12
N LEU A 232 -23.00 -24.31 57.03
CA LEU A 232 -22.07 -24.00 58.12
C LEU A 232 -22.72 -23.08 59.18
N VAL A 233 -23.54 -22.12 58.77
CA VAL A 233 -24.32 -21.27 59.69
C VAL A 233 -25.33 -22.11 60.48
N ASP A 234 -26.06 -23.01 59.82
CA ASP A 234 -27.02 -23.92 60.49
C ASP A 234 -26.31 -24.88 61.47
N LYS A 235 -25.15 -25.44 61.08
CA LYS A 235 -24.32 -26.24 61.97
C LYS A 235 -23.81 -25.43 63.16
N ASN A 236 -23.32 -24.21 62.95
CA ASN A 236 -22.86 -23.35 64.03
C ASN A 236 -24.01 -22.96 64.97
N ALA A 237 -25.20 -22.65 64.45
CA ALA A 237 -26.39 -22.41 65.25
C ALA A 237 -26.81 -23.63 66.08
N SER A 238 -26.68 -24.86 65.54
CA SER A 238 -26.91 -26.08 66.31
C SER A 238 -25.86 -26.31 67.40
N LEU A 239 -24.59 -25.99 67.14
CA LEU A 239 -23.52 -26.08 68.13
C LEU A 239 -23.65 -25.01 69.23
N GLU A 240 -24.12 -23.80 68.91
CA GLU A 240 -24.45 -22.77 69.89
C GLU A 240 -25.66 -23.15 70.76
N GLU A 241 -26.63 -23.87 70.20
CA GLU A 241 -27.77 -24.44 70.93
C GLU A 241 -27.34 -25.58 71.86
N GLU A 242 -26.47 -26.48 71.40
CA GLU A 242 -25.85 -27.50 72.26
C GLU A 242 -24.95 -26.89 73.35
N TYR A 243 -24.16 -25.88 73.02
CA TYR A 243 -23.35 -25.15 73.99
C TYR A 243 -24.22 -24.43 75.03
N ARG A 244 -25.38 -23.86 74.65
CA ARG A 244 -26.35 -23.31 75.62
C ARG A 244 -26.95 -24.38 76.53
N LYS A 245 -27.27 -25.58 76.02
CA LYS A 245 -27.70 -26.73 76.85
C LYS A 245 -26.61 -27.16 77.83
N VAL A 246 -25.36 -27.30 77.37
CA VAL A 246 -24.21 -27.63 78.24
C VAL A 246 -23.93 -26.54 79.27
N ALA A 247 -24.06 -25.26 78.89
CA ALA A 247 -23.92 -24.13 79.80
C ALA A 247 -25.01 -24.12 80.89
N ALA A 248 -26.24 -24.52 80.56
CA ALA A 248 -27.33 -24.66 81.54
C ALA A 248 -27.06 -25.75 82.61
N PHE A 249 -26.19 -26.72 82.34
CA PHE A 249 -25.74 -27.70 83.33
C PHE A 249 -24.56 -27.23 84.20
N LYS A 250 -23.86 -26.12 83.86
CA LYS A 250 -22.76 -25.61 84.70
C LYS A 250 -23.17 -25.28 86.14
N PRO A 251 -24.31 -24.60 86.42
CA PRO A 251 -24.76 -24.36 87.80
C PRO A 251 -25.04 -25.65 88.58
N LEU A 252 -25.51 -26.70 87.92
CA LEU A 252 -25.75 -28.01 88.54
C LEU A 252 -24.42 -28.72 88.85
N MET A 253 -23.45 -28.70 87.93
CA MET A 253 -22.11 -29.25 88.20
C MET A 253 -21.38 -28.47 89.30
N GLU A 254 -21.53 -27.15 89.36
CA GLU A 254 -20.95 -26.34 90.43
C GLU A 254 -21.64 -26.60 91.78
N SER A 255 -22.96 -26.82 91.78
CA SER A 255 -23.68 -27.29 92.97
C SER A 255 -23.18 -28.65 93.44
N TYR A 256 -22.95 -29.61 92.55
CA TYR A 256 -22.37 -30.91 92.92
C TYR A 256 -20.91 -30.78 93.41
N ARG A 257 -20.07 -29.94 92.78
CA ARG A 257 -18.72 -29.62 93.27
C ARG A 257 -18.75 -29.02 94.68
N SER A 258 -19.65 -28.07 94.91
CA SER A 258 -19.85 -27.46 96.23
C SER A 258 -20.32 -28.49 97.26
N GLN A 259 -21.30 -29.35 96.92
CA GLN A 259 -21.78 -30.44 97.79
C GLN A 259 -20.68 -31.47 98.12
N ILE A 260 -19.82 -31.81 97.16
CA ILE A 260 -18.66 -32.69 97.38
C ILE A 260 -17.70 -32.04 98.38
N SER A 261 -17.29 -30.79 98.14
CA SER A 261 -16.39 -30.07 99.06
C SER A 261 -17.01 -29.91 100.46
N ASP A 262 -18.31 -29.63 100.54
CA ASP A 262 -19.06 -29.59 101.80
C ASP A 262 -19.02 -30.92 102.56
N MET A 263 -19.11 -32.05 101.85
CA MET A 263 -19.06 -33.40 102.43
C MET A 263 -17.63 -33.82 102.81
N GLU A 264 -16.64 -33.45 102.01
CA GLU A 264 -15.21 -33.62 102.33
C GLU A 264 -14.82 -32.81 103.58
N ASN A 265 -15.27 -31.55 103.67
CA ASN A 265 -15.10 -30.72 104.86
C ASN A 265 -15.77 -31.35 106.09
N LYS A 266 -17.04 -31.78 105.99
CA LYS A 266 -17.76 -32.48 107.08
C LYS A 266 -17.07 -33.78 107.49
N ALA A 267 -16.53 -34.55 106.55
CA ALA A 267 -15.77 -35.76 106.82
C ALA A 267 -14.44 -35.46 107.53
N SER A 268 -13.73 -34.40 107.12
CA SER A 268 -12.51 -33.92 107.76
C SER A 268 -12.77 -33.48 109.21
N THR A 269 -13.80 -32.64 109.46
CA THR A 269 -14.20 -32.25 110.81
C THR A 269 -14.62 -33.45 111.66
N ARG A 270 -15.37 -34.41 111.09
CA ARG A 270 -15.74 -35.65 111.80
C ARG A 270 -14.55 -36.54 112.12
N ASN A 271 -13.52 -36.57 111.28
CA ASN A 271 -12.29 -37.29 111.59
C ASN A 271 -11.51 -36.60 112.72
N GLN A 272 -11.44 -35.27 112.73
CA GLN A 272 -10.85 -34.49 113.82
C GLN A 272 -11.61 -34.68 115.15
N GLU A 273 -12.94 -34.66 115.14
CA GLU A 273 -13.79 -34.99 116.29
C GLU A 273 -13.50 -36.42 116.80
N LEU A 274 -13.38 -37.40 115.90
CA LEU A 274 -13.03 -38.78 116.26
C LEU A 274 -11.59 -38.92 116.79
N GLU A 275 -10.66 -38.10 116.34
CA GLU A 275 -9.28 -38.07 116.84
C GLU A 275 -9.20 -37.44 118.23
N SER A 276 -9.93 -36.35 118.50
CA SER A 276 -10.08 -35.78 119.86
C SER A 276 -10.68 -36.81 120.82
N LEU A 277 -11.80 -37.44 120.43
CA LEU A 277 -12.46 -38.45 121.27
C LEU A 277 -11.60 -39.70 121.51
N LYS A 278 -10.78 -40.14 120.53
CA LYS A 278 -9.78 -41.20 120.75
C LYS A 278 -8.72 -40.77 121.76
N PHE A 279 -8.21 -39.54 121.66
CA PHE A 279 -7.20 -39.01 122.57
C PHE A 279 -7.74 -38.86 124.00
N GLU A 280 -8.95 -38.31 124.16
CA GLU A 280 -9.65 -38.21 125.44
C GLU A 280 -9.90 -39.60 126.06
N LEU A 281 -10.35 -40.57 125.25
CA LEU A 281 -10.59 -41.94 125.70
C LEU A 281 -9.29 -42.64 126.12
N GLU A 282 -8.18 -42.42 125.42
CA GLU A 282 -6.86 -42.97 125.81
C GLU A 282 -6.26 -42.24 127.02
N GLN A 283 -6.55 -40.95 127.20
CA GLN A 283 -6.23 -40.22 128.43
C GLN A 283 -7.05 -40.77 129.63
N CYS A 284 -8.32 -41.10 129.42
CA CYS A 284 -9.15 -41.76 130.43
C CYS A 284 -8.67 -43.19 130.75
N ARG A 285 -8.24 -43.97 129.74
CA ARG A 285 -7.62 -45.29 129.94
C ARG A 285 -6.31 -45.22 130.72
N THR A 286 -5.43 -44.28 130.39
CA THR A 286 -4.15 -44.12 131.10
C THR A 286 -4.35 -43.63 132.53
N LYS A 287 -5.27 -42.70 132.78
CA LYS A 287 -5.72 -42.33 134.13
C LYS A 287 -6.30 -43.52 134.90
N LEU A 288 -7.18 -44.31 134.28
CA LEU A 288 -7.75 -45.51 134.90
C LEU A 288 -6.65 -46.52 135.25
N ARG A 289 -5.72 -46.80 134.33
CA ARG A 289 -4.55 -47.66 134.55
C ARG A 289 -3.73 -47.22 135.75
N ILE A 290 -3.40 -45.93 135.84
CA ILE A 290 -2.67 -45.35 136.98
C ILE A 290 -3.46 -45.59 138.28
N THR A 291 -4.75 -45.24 138.33
CA THR A 291 -5.55 -45.47 139.56
C THR A 291 -5.76 -46.94 139.91
N THR A 292 -5.67 -47.87 138.96
CA THR A 292 -5.65 -49.31 139.26
C THR A 292 -4.28 -49.77 139.77
N GLU A 293 -3.18 -49.23 139.24
CA GLU A 293 -1.82 -49.50 139.72
C GLU A 293 -1.53 -48.87 141.09
N GLU A 294 -2.19 -47.77 141.42
CA GLU A 294 -2.23 -47.19 142.77
C GLU A 294 -3.03 -48.09 143.70
N ARG A 295 -4.24 -48.52 143.32
CA ARG A 295 -5.04 -49.46 144.13
C ARG A 295 -4.40 -50.82 144.36
N THR A 296 -3.61 -51.35 143.41
CA THR A 296 -2.86 -52.59 143.67
C THR A 296 -1.72 -52.35 144.65
N LYS A 297 -0.97 -51.24 144.55
CA LYS A 297 0.04 -50.86 145.55
C LYS A 297 -0.57 -50.63 146.93
N ASP A 298 -1.74 -50.01 147.01
CA ASP A 298 -2.48 -49.83 148.27
C ASP A 298 -2.94 -51.17 148.85
N SER A 299 -3.35 -52.13 148.00
CA SER A 299 -3.69 -53.50 148.42
C SER A 299 -2.46 -54.26 148.89
N GLU A 300 -1.35 -54.21 148.16
CA GLU A 300 -0.05 -54.79 148.52
C GLU A 300 0.47 -54.20 149.84
N ALA A 301 0.35 -52.88 150.03
CA ALA A 301 0.69 -52.21 151.28
C ALA A 301 -0.24 -52.64 152.44
N LEU A 302 -1.55 -52.78 152.21
CA LEU A 302 -2.50 -53.29 153.20
C LEU A 302 -2.24 -54.77 153.55
N GLU A 303 -1.81 -55.58 152.58
CA GLU A 303 -1.40 -56.97 152.81
C GLU A 303 -0.11 -57.02 153.64
N LEU A 304 0.91 -56.23 153.30
CA LEU A 304 2.14 -56.07 154.09
C LEU A 304 1.85 -55.56 155.51
N TYR A 305 0.92 -54.61 155.69
CA TYR A 305 0.51 -54.16 157.03
C TYR A 305 -0.24 -55.26 157.80
N GLN A 306 -1.07 -56.08 157.14
CA GLN A 306 -1.70 -57.23 157.77
C GLN A 306 -0.70 -58.32 158.16
N GLU A 307 0.30 -58.61 157.32
CA GLU A 307 1.40 -59.51 157.67
C GLU A 307 2.21 -58.95 158.84
N ARG A 308 2.51 -57.65 158.84
CA ARG A 308 3.19 -56.98 159.95
C ARG A 308 2.39 -57.04 161.27
N VAL A 309 1.06 -57.02 161.21
CA VAL A 309 0.19 -57.26 162.37
C VAL A 309 0.25 -58.73 162.82
N ARG A 310 0.21 -59.70 161.90
CA ARG A 310 0.36 -61.13 162.24
C ARG A 310 1.72 -61.44 162.86
N GLU A 311 2.79 -60.82 162.40
CA GLU A 311 4.13 -60.91 163.03
C GLU A 311 4.10 -60.41 164.48
N LEU A 312 3.42 -59.28 164.74
CA LEU A 312 3.27 -58.72 166.09
C LEU A 312 2.38 -59.59 166.99
N GLU A 313 1.35 -60.26 166.45
CA GLU A 313 0.51 -61.22 167.18
C GLU A 313 1.27 -62.50 167.57
N LEU A 314 2.34 -62.87 166.83
CA LEU A 314 3.17 -64.04 167.09
C LEU A 314 4.33 -63.81 168.08
N MET A 315 4.58 -62.57 168.52
CA MET A 315 5.75 -62.22 169.36
C MET A 315 5.36 -61.46 170.65
N SER A 316 4.88 -62.17 171.67
CA SER A 316 4.53 -61.56 172.96
C SER A 316 4.97 -62.38 174.19
N THR A 317 6.19 -62.13 174.68
CA THR A 317 6.66 -62.57 176.01
C THR A 317 7.61 -61.55 176.67
N ARG A 318 7.23 -61.09 177.87
CA ARG A 318 7.99 -60.24 178.82
C ARG A 318 8.20 -58.74 178.44
N PRO A 319 8.45 -57.84 179.43
CA PRO A 319 7.90 -56.46 179.39
C PRO A 319 8.88 -55.32 179.83
N ILE A 320 8.30 -54.14 180.14
CA ILE A 320 8.86 -52.92 180.79
C ILE A 320 9.77 -52.03 179.86
N PRO A 321 10.21 -50.79 180.20
CA PRO A 321 9.58 -49.59 179.61
C PRO A 321 10.50 -48.49 178.99
N SER A 322 9.85 -47.45 178.45
CA SER A 322 10.25 -46.01 178.35
C SER A 322 11.44 -45.56 177.47
N ALA A 323 11.15 -44.72 176.46
CA ALA A 323 11.95 -43.56 176.01
C ALA A 323 11.15 -42.59 175.09
N LYS A 324 11.63 -41.34 174.95
CA LYS A 324 11.20 -40.21 174.07
C LYS A 324 12.45 -39.27 173.91
N PRO A 325 12.53 -38.26 173.00
CA PRO A 325 11.70 -37.87 171.83
C PRO A 325 12.59 -37.68 170.55
N ALA A 326 12.34 -36.62 169.72
CA ALA A 326 13.10 -36.09 168.55
C ALA A 326 12.75 -36.73 167.17
N GLU A 327 12.32 -36.07 166.07
CA GLU A 327 12.34 -34.65 165.58
C GLU A 327 13.74 -34.04 165.41
N GLU A 328 14.15 -33.42 164.27
CA GLU A 328 13.65 -33.36 162.87
C GLU A 328 14.81 -33.86 161.93
N THR A 329 15.00 -33.61 160.62
CA THR A 329 14.49 -32.73 159.52
C THR A 329 14.47 -33.57 158.20
N LYS A 330 14.12 -33.17 156.96
CA LYS A 330 14.04 -31.89 156.20
C LYS A 330 15.41 -31.27 155.80
N ASP A 331 15.62 -30.67 154.62
CA ASP A 331 14.91 -30.71 153.33
C ASP A 331 15.93 -31.20 152.24
N GLU A 332 16.09 -30.83 150.95
CA GLU A 332 15.60 -29.79 150.02
C GLU A 332 15.53 -30.34 148.57
N SER A 333 15.10 -29.49 147.62
CA SER A 333 15.13 -29.73 146.17
C SER A 333 15.73 -28.51 145.45
N GLY A 334 16.81 -28.70 144.70
CA GLY A 334 17.46 -27.62 143.94
C GLY A 334 16.90 -27.46 142.52
N ASN A 335 16.12 -26.41 142.28
CA ASN A 335 15.57 -26.07 140.96
C ASN A 335 16.06 -24.69 140.49
N GLN A 336 16.51 -24.59 139.23
CA GLN A 336 16.72 -23.35 138.49
C GLN A 336 16.42 -23.61 137.00
N THR A 337 15.98 -22.64 136.18
CA THR A 337 16.00 -21.17 136.40
C THR A 337 14.81 -20.50 135.69
N GLU A 338 14.21 -19.47 136.28
CA GLU A 338 13.93 -18.24 135.53
C GLU A 338 13.69 -17.01 136.44
N MET A 339 14.13 -15.84 135.94
CA MET A 339 13.87 -14.47 136.43
C MET A 339 14.45 -14.06 137.82
N THR A 340 14.49 -12.75 138.07
CA THR A 340 15.47 -12.09 138.96
C THR A 340 14.88 -10.98 139.86
N GLU A 341 15.66 -10.65 140.92
CA GLU A 341 15.81 -9.33 141.55
C GLU A 341 14.95 -8.98 142.80
N ALA A 342 15.55 -8.18 143.71
CA ALA A 342 15.07 -7.65 145.01
C ALA A 342 14.70 -8.69 146.11
N GLU A 343 15.52 -9.08 147.12
CA GLU A 343 16.46 -8.40 148.07
C GLU A 343 15.84 -8.00 149.43
N LEU A 344 16.25 -8.65 150.55
CA LEU A 344 16.55 -8.02 151.87
C LEU A 344 17.10 -8.99 152.97
N LEU A 345 18.36 -8.77 153.38
CA LEU A 345 18.99 -8.89 154.74
C LEU A 345 18.98 -10.16 155.65
N GLY A 346 20.16 -10.45 156.26
CA GLY A 346 20.39 -11.25 157.50
C GLY A 346 21.09 -12.61 157.27
N GLU A 347 22.39 -12.86 157.55
CA GLU A 347 23.18 -12.83 158.82
C GLU A 347 22.72 -13.87 159.88
N HIS A 348 23.54 -14.70 160.54
CA HIS A 348 25.00 -15.00 160.46
C HIS A 348 25.29 -16.36 161.19
N GLU A 349 26.39 -17.06 160.87
CA GLU A 349 27.13 -18.07 161.71
C GLU A 349 26.49 -19.44 162.13
N SER A 350 27.25 -20.47 162.56
CA SER A 350 28.60 -20.96 162.15
C SER A 350 29.00 -22.34 162.75
N PHE A 351 29.96 -23.01 162.08
CA PHE A 351 31.08 -23.86 162.59
C PHE A 351 30.90 -25.22 163.33
N ASN A 352 32.04 -25.96 163.30
CA ASN A 352 32.59 -26.89 164.31
C ASN A 352 32.16 -28.38 164.36
N LEU A 353 33.02 -29.35 164.70
CA LEU A 353 34.52 -29.42 164.79
C LEU A 353 34.96 -30.90 164.98
N GLY A 354 36.26 -31.20 164.84
CA GLY A 354 36.95 -32.09 165.79
C GLY A 354 37.72 -33.27 165.22
N GLY A 355 39.05 -33.28 165.40
CA GLY A 355 39.91 -34.39 164.96
C GLY A 355 41.42 -34.17 165.10
N GLU A 356 41.88 -33.35 166.05
CA GLU A 356 43.30 -33.25 166.39
C GLU A 356 43.77 -34.45 167.23
N LEU A 357 45.09 -34.56 167.44
CA LEU A 357 45.77 -35.43 168.42
C LEU A 357 46.04 -36.89 167.99
N ASP A 358 46.87 -37.08 166.96
CA ASP A 358 47.94 -38.09 167.03
C ASP A 358 49.19 -37.67 166.23
N ASP A 359 50.30 -38.40 166.41
CA ASP A 359 51.57 -38.29 165.68
C ASP A 359 52.30 -36.93 165.69
N ALA A 360 52.26 -36.24 166.84
CA ALA A 360 53.32 -35.31 167.26
C ALA A 360 54.66 -36.03 167.60
N ILE A 361 54.96 -37.15 166.92
CA ILE A 361 55.94 -38.18 167.32
C ILE A 361 56.99 -38.45 166.23
N THR A 362 56.66 -38.35 164.95
CA THR A 362 57.56 -38.72 163.82
C THR A 362 58.28 -37.52 163.19
N GLY A 363 58.96 -36.70 164.02
CA GLY A 363 59.41 -35.35 163.68
C GLY A 363 60.19 -35.18 162.36
N THR A 364 59.59 -34.46 161.41
CA THR A 364 60.22 -33.94 160.17
C THR A 364 60.44 -32.44 160.27
N THR A 365 61.55 -31.94 159.72
CA THR A 365 62.02 -30.56 159.97
C THR A 365 61.43 -29.53 159.00
N THR A 366 61.34 -28.27 159.44
CA THR A 366 60.72 -27.14 158.71
C THR A 366 61.41 -26.76 157.39
N THR A 367 62.51 -27.43 157.04
CA THR A 367 63.18 -27.35 155.72
C THR A 367 62.52 -28.23 154.66
N ASP A 368 62.02 -29.42 155.01
CA ASP A 368 61.39 -30.33 154.02
C ASP A 368 60.06 -29.77 153.52
N LEU A 369 59.25 -29.19 154.42
CA LEU A 369 58.02 -28.49 154.04
C LEU A 369 58.29 -27.38 153.01
N LYS A 370 59.42 -26.67 153.11
CA LYS A 370 59.82 -25.63 152.14
C LYS A 370 60.37 -26.18 150.82
N LEU A 371 60.79 -27.44 150.78
CA LEU A 371 61.13 -28.15 149.55
C LEU A 371 59.87 -28.75 148.89
N GLN A 372 58.94 -29.28 149.68
CA GLN A 372 57.64 -29.77 149.23
C GLN A 372 56.78 -28.65 148.66
N ILE A 373 56.68 -27.48 149.32
CA ILE A 373 55.97 -26.30 148.77
C ILE A 373 56.54 -25.95 147.39
N ARG A 374 57.87 -25.81 147.25
CA ARG A 374 58.50 -25.53 145.95
C ARG A 374 58.38 -26.67 144.93
N LYS A 375 58.08 -27.90 145.35
CA LYS A 375 57.78 -29.03 144.46
C LYS A 375 56.35 -28.90 143.95
N LEU A 376 55.39 -28.69 144.86
CA LEU A 376 53.97 -28.47 144.58
C LEU A 376 53.73 -27.23 143.72
N GLU A 377 54.47 -26.14 143.92
CA GLU A 377 54.43 -24.94 143.05
C GLU A 377 54.79 -25.29 141.59
N ARG A 378 55.86 -26.07 141.37
CA ARG A 378 56.24 -26.54 140.02
C ARG A 378 55.28 -27.58 139.45
N GLU A 379 54.68 -28.40 140.30
CA GLU A 379 53.68 -29.39 139.88
C GLU A 379 52.37 -28.71 139.46
N LEU A 380 51.91 -27.66 140.18
CA LEU A 380 50.81 -26.78 139.76
C LEU A 380 51.12 -26.06 138.43
N GLU A 381 52.34 -25.56 138.25
CA GLU A 381 52.73 -24.85 137.03
C GLU A 381 52.98 -25.79 135.84
N ALA A 382 53.20 -27.09 136.09
CA ALA A 382 53.14 -28.15 135.09
C ALA A 382 51.69 -28.53 134.73
N VAL A 383 50.79 -28.64 135.72
CA VAL A 383 49.36 -28.90 135.48
C VAL A 383 48.73 -27.80 134.61
N LYS A 384 49.02 -26.52 134.88
CA LYS A 384 48.56 -25.39 134.04
C LYS A 384 49.06 -25.42 132.59
N LYS A 385 50.20 -26.08 132.32
CA LYS A 385 50.65 -26.32 130.94
C LYS A 385 49.92 -27.49 130.30
N ASN A 386 49.66 -28.55 131.07
CA ASN A 386 48.82 -29.65 130.63
C ASN A 386 47.37 -29.20 130.32
N GLU A 387 46.82 -28.20 131.00
CA GLU A 387 45.52 -27.59 130.66
C GLU A 387 45.54 -26.88 129.29
N ALA A 388 46.63 -26.20 128.95
CA ALA A 388 46.82 -25.55 127.65
C ALA A 388 47.02 -26.59 126.52
N ASP A 389 47.79 -27.65 126.78
CA ASP A 389 47.96 -28.75 125.82
C ASP A 389 46.69 -29.61 125.70
N ALA A 390 45.91 -29.82 126.76
CA ALA A 390 44.59 -30.45 126.70
C ALA A 390 43.60 -29.62 125.87
N SER A 391 43.59 -28.29 126.05
CA SER A 391 42.80 -27.37 125.20
C SER A 391 43.20 -27.48 123.72
N ARG A 392 44.50 -27.66 123.45
CA ARG A 392 45.03 -27.85 122.09
C ARG A 392 44.68 -29.22 121.51
N ILE A 393 44.70 -30.27 122.32
CA ILE A 393 44.26 -31.62 121.94
C ILE A 393 42.77 -31.60 121.58
N LEU A 394 41.91 -30.99 122.39
CA LEU A 394 40.47 -30.88 122.15
C LEU A 394 40.15 -30.10 120.85
N VAL A 395 40.96 -29.08 120.50
CA VAL A 395 40.88 -28.41 119.19
C VAL A 395 41.31 -29.33 118.05
N LEU A 396 42.39 -30.11 118.21
CA LEU A 396 42.83 -31.09 117.20
C LEU A 396 41.85 -32.25 117.03
N GLU A 397 41.19 -32.69 118.10
CA GLU A 397 40.13 -33.70 118.08
C GLU A 397 38.89 -33.18 117.34
N ASN A 398 38.43 -31.95 117.61
CA ASN A 398 37.37 -31.32 116.81
C ASN A 398 37.75 -31.19 115.33
N MET A 399 38.98 -30.75 115.02
CA MET A 399 39.46 -30.67 113.64
C MET A 399 39.55 -32.03 112.95
N LEU A 400 39.87 -33.10 113.70
CA LEU A 400 39.88 -34.48 113.21
C LEU A 400 38.46 -35.02 113.01
N GLU A 401 37.53 -34.73 113.94
CA GLU A 401 36.11 -35.05 113.78
C GLU A 401 35.51 -34.33 112.57
N ASP A 402 35.77 -33.04 112.38
CA ASP A 402 35.27 -32.29 111.23
C ASP A 402 35.91 -32.75 109.91
N ALA A 403 37.20 -33.09 109.90
CA ALA A 403 37.84 -33.74 108.76
C ALA A 403 37.18 -35.10 108.42
N ASN A 404 36.83 -35.90 109.44
CA ASN A 404 36.14 -37.18 109.25
C ASN A 404 34.67 -36.99 108.83
N ARG A 405 33.94 -36.00 109.37
CA ARG A 405 32.58 -35.63 108.96
C ARG A 405 32.55 -35.16 107.51
N MET A 406 33.53 -34.34 107.09
CA MET A 406 33.68 -33.89 105.70
C MET A 406 34.05 -35.06 104.78
N LYS A 407 34.97 -35.94 105.19
CA LYS A 407 35.31 -37.15 104.45
C LYS A 407 34.08 -38.05 104.23
N ALA A 408 33.30 -38.32 105.28
CA ALA A 408 32.10 -39.15 105.20
C ALA A 408 31.02 -38.53 104.29
N ARG A 409 30.88 -37.19 104.28
CA ARG A 409 30.04 -36.48 103.30
C ARG A 409 30.54 -36.69 101.88
N TYR A 410 31.82 -36.44 101.60
CA TYR A 410 32.39 -36.66 100.26
C TYR A 410 32.29 -38.12 99.79
N GLU A 411 32.45 -39.10 100.67
CA GLU A 411 32.25 -40.52 100.34
C GLU A 411 30.78 -40.84 100.03
N SER A 412 29.83 -40.26 100.79
CA SER A 412 28.39 -40.35 100.51
C SER A 412 28.01 -39.70 99.17
N ASP A 413 28.48 -38.48 98.93
CA ASP A 413 28.18 -37.71 97.71
C ASP A 413 28.80 -38.36 96.47
N TYR A 414 30.04 -38.88 96.59
CA TYR A 414 30.68 -39.67 95.53
C TYR A 414 29.88 -40.93 95.21
N LEU A 415 29.42 -41.67 96.23
CA LEU A 415 28.57 -42.85 96.02
C LEU A 415 27.19 -42.47 95.44
N SER A 416 26.65 -41.30 95.77
CA SER A 416 25.41 -40.78 95.18
C SER A 416 25.59 -40.48 93.69
N ALA A 417 26.59 -39.66 93.34
CA ALA A 417 26.93 -39.32 91.96
C ALA A 417 27.36 -40.56 91.14
N HIS A 418 27.96 -41.57 91.76
CA HIS A 418 28.28 -42.83 91.10
C HIS A 418 27.02 -43.66 90.78
N ARG A 419 26.04 -43.72 91.70
CA ARG A 419 24.72 -44.34 91.42
C ARG A 419 23.97 -43.59 90.33
N GLU A 420 23.94 -42.26 90.39
CA GLU A 420 23.34 -41.41 89.35
C GLU A 420 24.00 -41.66 87.98
N LYS A 421 25.34 -41.69 87.93
CA LYS A 421 26.08 -42.03 86.71
C LYS A 421 25.73 -43.42 86.19
N LEU A 422 25.55 -44.43 87.05
CA LEU A 422 25.13 -45.77 86.64
C LEU A 422 23.69 -45.79 86.10
N VAL A 423 22.78 -45.00 86.66
CA VAL A 423 21.41 -44.82 86.12
C VAL A 423 21.47 -44.11 84.77
N LEU A 424 22.17 -42.99 84.65
CA LEU A 424 22.34 -42.28 83.37
C LEU A 424 23.04 -43.15 82.31
N GLN A 425 23.98 -44.02 82.70
CA GLN A 425 24.61 -44.97 81.79
C GLN A 425 23.62 -46.06 81.36
N ARG A 426 22.83 -46.63 82.27
CA ARG A 426 21.72 -47.54 81.94
C ARG A 426 20.76 -46.88 80.95
N ASP A 427 20.36 -45.64 81.20
CA ASP A 427 19.38 -44.92 80.39
C ASP A 427 19.92 -44.62 78.99
N LEU A 428 21.21 -44.25 78.89
CA LEU A 428 21.91 -44.13 77.62
C LEU A 428 22.07 -45.48 76.89
N GLU A 429 22.27 -46.58 77.61
CA GLU A 429 22.30 -47.94 77.04
C GLU A 429 20.90 -48.43 76.62
N GLU A 430 19.83 -47.99 77.30
CA GLU A 430 18.43 -48.28 76.97
C GLU A 430 17.97 -47.49 75.73
N ILE A 431 18.35 -46.21 75.64
CA ILE A 431 18.17 -45.37 74.44
C ILE A 431 18.99 -45.94 73.26
N ARG A 432 20.26 -46.32 73.47
CA ARG A 432 21.12 -46.91 72.43
C ARG A 432 20.68 -48.31 71.98
N SER A 433 20.03 -49.08 72.84
CA SER A 433 19.44 -50.38 72.50
C SER A 433 17.99 -50.28 72.00
N GLY A 434 17.42 -49.08 71.96
CA GLY A 434 16.10 -48.79 71.38
C GLY A 434 14.91 -49.38 72.17
N LYS A 435 15.10 -49.74 73.45
CA LYS A 435 14.07 -50.46 74.23
C LYS A 435 13.07 -49.57 74.97
N SER A 436 13.38 -48.30 75.19
CA SER A 436 12.52 -47.38 75.95
C SER A 436 11.33 -46.81 75.14
N LEU A 437 11.35 -46.95 73.81
CA LEU A 437 10.13 -46.93 73.00
C LEU A 437 9.67 -48.37 72.82
N GLY A 438 8.40 -48.64 73.13
CA GLY A 438 7.82 -49.99 73.21
C GLY A 438 7.84 -50.80 71.91
N ASP A 439 8.17 -50.18 70.77
CA ASP A 439 8.67 -50.91 69.60
C ASP A 439 9.73 -50.11 68.82
N GLY A 440 10.96 -50.10 69.34
CA GLY A 440 12.10 -49.49 68.65
C GLY A 440 12.51 -50.17 67.34
N ALA A 441 12.01 -51.38 67.05
CA ALA A 441 12.30 -52.10 65.82
C ALA A 441 11.32 -51.70 64.71
N GLU A 442 10.02 -51.81 64.94
CA GLU A 442 8.99 -51.38 63.98
C GLU A 442 9.02 -49.86 63.77
N ALA A 443 9.27 -49.05 64.80
CA ALA A 443 9.43 -47.60 64.62
C ALA A 443 10.64 -47.26 63.74
N ALA A 444 11.77 -47.97 63.86
CA ALA A 444 12.93 -47.79 63.01
C ALA A 444 12.71 -48.30 61.58
N ILE A 445 11.93 -49.37 61.41
CA ILE A 445 11.52 -49.89 60.09
C ILE A 445 10.56 -48.90 59.41
N ALA A 446 9.55 -48.40 60.11
CA ALA A 446 8.59 -47.43 59.58
C ALA A 446 9.26 -46.10 59.18
N LEU A 447 10.23 -45.61 59.97
CA LEU A 447 11.03 -44.44 59.61
C LEU A 447 11.94 -44.69 58.40
N ARG A 448 12.51 -45.90 58.25
CA ARG A 448 13.30 -46.29 57.06
C ARG A 448 12.43 -46.44 55.83
N GLN A 449 11.25 -47.04 55.95
CA GLN A 449 10.30 -47.18 54.86
C GLN A 449 9.83 -45.79 54.39
N ARG A 450 9.42 -44.92 55.32
CA ARG A 450 9.00 -43.56 55.00
C ARG A 450 10.14 -42.70 54.42
N LEU A 451 11.38 -42.93 54.84
CA LEU A 451 12.55 -42.31 54.23
C LEU A 451 12.73 -42.80 52.78
N ASN A 452 12.66 -44.10 52.53
CA ASN A 452 12.69 -44.66 51.18
C ASN A 452 11.56 -44.11 50.30
N GLU A 453 10.32 -44.07 50.81
CA GLU A 453 9.17 -43.48 50.12
C GLU A 453 9.45 -42.02 49.73
N THR A 454 9.96 -41.18 50.64
CA THR A 454 10.35 -39.80 50.29
C THR A 454 11.54 -39.70 49.35
N VAL A 455 12.44 -40.69 49.32
CA VAL A 455 13.55 -40.74 48.36
C VAL A 455 13.05 -41.14 46.98
N ASP A 456 12.18 -42.15 46.87
CA ASP A 456 11.54 -42.55 45.61
C ASP A 456 10.64 -41.44 45.05
N GLU A 457 9.92 -40.71 45.90
CA GLU A 457 9.20 -39.48 45.53
C GLU A 457 10.16 -38.42 44.96
N LEU A 458 11.28 -38.15 45.63
CA LEU A 458 12.28 -37.17 45.18
C LEU A 458 12.93 -37.60 43.85
N ASP A 459 13.22 -38.89 43.70
CA ASP A 459 13.81 -39.48 42.49
C ASP A 459 12.84 -39.49 41.30
N THR A 460 11.54 -39.67 41.53
CA THR A 460 10.51 -39.49 40.49
C THR A 460 10.30 -38.01 40.14
N LEU A 461 10.38 -37.11 41.13
CA LEU A 461 10.33 -35.66 40.90
C LEU A 461 11.52 -35.17 40.06
N HIS A 462 12.73 -35.66 40.34
CA HIS A 462 13.92 -35.38 39.53
C HIS A 462 13.77 -35.89 38.08
N LYS A 463 13.29 -37.12 37.89
CA LYS A 463 13.05 -37.68 36.54
C LYS A 463 12.05 -36.81 35.76
N ALA A 464 10.89 -36.52 36.37
CA ALA A 464 9.89 -35.63 35.78
C ALA A 464 10.43 -34.21 35.50
N HIS A 465 11.30 -33.67 36.36
CA HIS A 465 11.94 -32.38 36.13
C HIS A 465 12.88 -32.42 34.91
N THR A 466 13.72 -33.46 34.78
CA THR A 466 14.61 -33.61 33.62
C THR A 466 13.84 -33.85 32.31
N GLU A 467 12.72 -34.58 32.37
CA GLU A 467 11.83 -34.77 31.21
C GLU A 467 11.18 -33.45 30.78
N LEU A 468 10.70 -32.64 31.74
CA LEU A 468 10.15 -31.31 31.46
C LEU A 468 11.21 -30.32 30.96
N GLU A 469 12.45 -30.41 31.46
CA GLU A 469 13.57 -29.57 31.00
C GLU A 469 13.96 -29.89 29.55
N VAL A 470 14.04 -31.18 29.19
CA VAL A 470 14.24 -31.64 27.80
C VAL A 470 13.07 -31.20 26.91
N GLN A 471 11.82 -31.37 27.35
CA GLN A 471 10.64 -30.92 26.60
C GLN A 471 10.63 -29.41 26.37
N HIS A 472 11.02 -28.61 27.36
CA HIS A 472 11.15 -27.16 27.25
C HIS A 472 12.30 -26.79 26.29
N GLU A 473 13.43 -27.49 26.33
CA GLU A 473 14.53 -27.26 25.40
C GLU A 473 14.17 -27.63 23.95
N THR A 474 13.42 -28.71 23.72
CA THR A 474 12.92 -29.07 22.38
C THR A 474 11.89 -28.06 21.88
N GLN A 475 10.92 -27.66 22.71
CA GLN A 475 9.95 -26.62 22.35
C GLN A 475 10.62 -25.27 22.06
N SER A 476 11.67 -24.92 22.81
CA SER A 476 12.47 -23.71 22.56
C SER A 476 13.20 -23.77 21.20
N LYS A 477 13.74 -24.93 20.83
CA LYS A 477 14.36 -25.18 19.52
C LYS A 477 13.34 -25.11 18.38
N GLU A 478 12.20 -25.79 18.51
CA GLU A 478 11.09 -25.73 17.54
C GLU A 478 10.56 -24.31 17.35
N LEU A 479 10.34 -23.57 18.45
CA LEU A 479 9.89 -22.18 18.43
C LEU A 479 10.94 -21.24 17.81
N THR A 480 12.23 -21.56 17.94
CA THR A 480 13.32 -20.84 17.27
C THR A 480 13.35 -21.12 15.77
N ILE A 481 13.12 -22.36 15.34
CA ILE A 481 13.01 -22.74 13.93
C ILE A 481 11.77 -22.07 13.30
N ALA A 482 10.60 -22.17 13.95
CA ALA A 482 9.38 -21.50 13.48
C ALA A 482 9.55 -19.96 13.38
N LYS A 483 10.39 -19.35 14.23
CA LYS A 483 10.77 -17.94 14.11
C LYS A 483 11.70 -17.67 12.92
N SER A 484 12.70 -18.52 12.65
CA SER A 484 13.55 -18.34 11.47
C SER A 484 12.76 -18.52 10.17
N ASP A 485 11.87 -19.51 10.13
CA ASP A 485 11.07 -19.84 8.94
C ASP A 485 10.05 -18.74 8.66
N LEU A 486 9.37 -18.22 9.69
CA LEU A 486 8.49 -17.05 9.57
C LEU A 486 9.27 -15.81 9.10
N ASN A 487 10.50 -15.61 9.58
CA ASN A 487 11.33 -14.49 9.17
C ASN A 487 11.86 -14.64 7.73
N LEU A 488 12.06 -15.88 7.26
CA LEU A 488 12.39 -16.19 5.87
C LEU A 488 11.19 -15.92 4.95
N VAL A 489 10.01 -16.44 5.30
CA VAL A 489 8.75 -16.21 4.55
C VAL A 489 8.40 -14.72 4.49
N ASN A 490 8.59 -13.96 5.57
CA ASN A 490 8.42 -12.51 5.56
C ASN A 490 9.41 -11.81 4.63
N LYS A 491 10.64 -12.31 4.50
CA LYS A 491 11.63 -11.79 3.56
C LYS A 491 11.26 -12.13 2.12
N ASP A 492 10.88 -13.38 1.84
CA ASP A 492 10.46 -13.82 0.51
C ASP A 492 9.22 -13.02 0.04
N GLN A 493 8.28 -12.71 0.94
CA GLN A 493 7.16 -11.82 0.66
C GLN A 493 7.60 -10.38 0.35
N LEU A 494 8.62 -9.85 1.05
CA LEU A 494 9.18 -8.52 0.76
C LEU A 494 9.92 -8.49 -0.58
N ASP A 495 10.65 -9.56 -0.92
CA ASP A 495 11.39 -9.68 -2.18
C ASP A 495 10.45 -9.93 -3.38
N ILE A 496 9.31 -10.61 -3.18
CA ILE A 496 8.20 -10.67 -4.16
C ILE A 496 7.54 -9.29 -4.30
N LEU A 497 7.32 -8.55 -3.21
CA LEU A 497 6.73 -7.21 -3.23
C LEU A 497 7.67 -6.15 -3.84
N SER A 498 8.99 -6.30 -3.75
CA SER A 498 9.94 -5.43 -4.45
C SER A 498 9.95 -5.74 -5.95
N SER A 499 10.08 -7.01 -6.33
CA SER A 499 10.02 -7.44 -7.74
C SER A 499 8.71 -7.03 -8.43
N LEU A 500 7.57 -7.17 -7.75
CA LEU A 500 6.27 -6.71 -8.28
C LEU A 500 6.20 -5.17 -8.40
N ARG A 501 6.82 -4.42 -7.47
CA ARG A 501 6.92 -2.96 -7.59
C ARG A 501 7.83 -2.51 -8.73
N GLU A 502 8.91 -3.24 -9.00
CA GLU A 502 9.80 -2.99 -10.12
C GLU A 502 9.08 -3.25 -11.45
N SER A 503 8.46 -4.42 -11.61
CA SER A 503 7.63 -4.75 -12.79
C SER A 503 6.51 -3.74 -13.04
N VAL A 504 5.73 -3.37 -12.01
CA VAL A 504 4.66 -2.35 -12.15
C VAL A 504 5.23 -0.96 -12.47
N ASN A 505 6.47 -0.66 -12.07
CA ASN A 505 7.13 0.60 -12.40
C ASN A 505 7.72 0.58 -13.83
N GLU A 506 8.17 -0.57 -14.34
CA GLU A 506 8.54 -0.78 -15.75
C GLU A 506 7.31 -0.66 -16.66
N ASP A 507 6.21 -1.34 -16.34
CA ASP A 507 4.92 -1.23 -17.06
C ASP A 507 4.44 0.22 -17.09
N LYS A 508 4.49 0.92 -15.95
CA LYS A 508 4.16 2.35 -15.85
C LYS A 508 5.08 3.22 -16.71
N ALA A 509 6.37 2.91 -16.79
CA ALA A 509 7.30 3.63 -17.65
C ALA A 509 7.01 3.40 -19.14
N GLY A 510 6.69 2.16 -19.53
CA GLY A 510 6.25 1.83 -20.89
C GLY A 510 4.93 2.51 -21.28
N LEU A 511 3.94 2.51 -20.38
CA LEU A 511 2.68 3.24 -20.59
C LEU A 511 2.92 4.76 -20.69
N GLN A 512 3.84 5.33 -19.91
CA GLN A 512 4.19 6.75 -20.01
C GLN A 512 4.83 7.06 -21.37
N THR A 513 5.75 6.22 -21.89
CA THR A 513 6.38 6.46 -23.19
C THR A 513 5.40 6.32 -24.35
N GLU A 514 4.42 5.41 -24.28
CA GLU A 514 3.34 5.33 -25.28
C GLU A 514 2.38 6.52 -25.16
N ILE A 515 2.05 6.98 -23.95
CA ILE A 515 1.27 8.21 -23.74
C ILE A 515 1.98 9.43 -24.35
N ASP A 516 3.29 9.58 -24.16
CA ASP A 516 4.07 10.70 -24.69
C ASP A 516 4.19 10.61 -26.22
N ARG A 517 4.38 9.41 -26.77
CA ARG A 517 4.34 9.12 -28.21
C ARG A 517 2.98 9.44 -28.84
N LEU A 518 1.89 9.04 -28.21
CA LEU A 518 0.52 9.37 -28.66
C LEU A 518 0.26 10.87 -28.58
N GLN A 519 0.75 11.56 -27.54
CA GLN A 519 0.70 13.02 -27.47
C GLN A 519 1.46 13.69 -28.62
N ASP A 520 2.64 13.19 -28.98
CA ASP A 520 3.42 13.74 -30.10
C ASP A 520 2.76 13.48 -31.45
N GLN A 521 2.17 12.30 -31.68
CA GLN A 521 1.32 12.05 -32.85
C GLN A 521 0.12 13.00 -32.90
N LEU A 522 -0.52 13.27 -31.75
CA LEU A 522 -1.65 14.19 -31.65
C LEU A 522 -1.23 15.65 -31.91
N LYS A 523 -0.02 16.05 -31.49
CA LYS A 523 0.60 17.35 -31.87
C LYS A 523 0.87 17.40 -33.38
N GLU A 524 1.44 16.35 -33.95
CA GLU A 524 1.76 16.28 -35.39
C GLU A 524 0.50 16.34 -36.26
N ILE A 525 -0.57 15.63 -35.88
CA ILE A 525 -1.87 15.69 -36.57
C ILE A 525 -2.52 17.07 -36.42
N LYS A 526 -2.46 17.70 -35.23
CA LYS A 526 -2.92 19.08 -35.04
C LYS A 526 -2.16 20.07 -35.91
N GLU A 527 -0.85 19.91 -36.03
CA GLU A 527 0.01 20.78 -36.85
C GLU A 527 -0.24 20.56 -38.36
N LYS A 528 -0.43 19.31 -38.80
CA LYS A 528 -0.89 18.98 -40.16
C LYS A 528 -2.24 19.63 -40.47
N ASN A 529 -3.20 19.56 -39.55
CA ASN A 529 -4.50 20.23 -39.70
C ASN A 529 -4.35 21.77 -39.72
N ARG A 530 -3.45 22.35 -38.91
CA ARG A 530 -3.15 23.80 -38.93
C ARG A 530 -2.60 24.22 -40.29
N MET A 531 -1.61 23.50 -40.81
CA MET A 531 -1.04 23.77 -42.14
C MET A 531 -2.07 23.59 -43.26
N GLN A 532 -2.95 22.59 -43.18
CA GLN A 532 -4.05 22.42 -44.16
C GLN A 532 -5.05 23.56 -44.11
N LEU A 533 -5.43 24.04 -42.92
CA LEU A 533 -6.29 25.23 -42.78
C LEU A 533 -5.61 26.50 -43.33
N GLU A 534 -4.30 26.66 -43.12
CA GLU A 534 -3.54 27.78 -43.68
C GLU A 534 -3.42 27.70 -45.21
N GLN A 535 -3.24 26.50 -45.78
CA GLN A 535 -3.29 26.28 -47.23
C GLN A 535 -4.68 26.55 -47.82
N ILE A 536 -5.75 26.10 -47.16
CA ILE A 536 -7.13 26.38 -47.57
C ILE A 536 -7.41 27.89 -47.52
N ASN A 537 -6.98 28.57 -46.46
CA ASN A 537 -7.13 30.03 -46.33
C ASN A 537 -6.31 30.78 -47.40
N ALA A 538 -5.10 30.33 -47.73
CA ALA A 538 -4.29 30.90 -48.81
C ALA A 538 -4.97 30.73 -50.18
N LEU A 539 -5.48 29.53 -50.49
CA LEU A 539 -6.22 29.26 -51.73
C LEU A 539 -7.55 30.02 -51.79
N LEU A 540 -8.22 30.26 -50.66
CA LEU A 540 -9.40 31.13 -50.58
C LEU A 540 -9.05 32.59 -50.84
N LEU A 541 -7.94 33.10 -50.29
CA LEU A 541 -7.45 34.46 -50.58
C LEU A 541 -7.03 34.61 -52.05
N GLU A 542 -6.33 33.63 -52.61
CA GLU A 542 -5.99 33.60 -54.04
C GLU A 542 -7.24 33.58 -54.92
N LYS A 543 -8.23 32.74 -54.59
CA LYS A 543 -9.54 32.72 -55.27
C LYS A 543 -10.25 34.07 -55.18
N VAL A 544 -10.25 34.73 -54.03
CA VAL A 544 -10.85 36.07 -53.85
C VAL A 544 -10.10 37.11 -54.68
N ASN A 545 -8.77 37.06 -54.72
CA ASN A 545 -7.95 37.95 -55.57
C ASN A 545 -8.23 37.73 -57.06
N LEU A 546 -8.23 36.47 -57.53
CA LEU A 546 -8.57 36.12 -58.92
C LEU A 546 -10.02 36.49 -59.28
N GLN A 547 -10.97 36.40 -58.35
CA GLN A 547 -12.33 36.89 -58.54
C GLN A 547 -12.38 38.42 -58.59
N SER A 548 -11.61 39.11 -57.75
CA SER A 548 -11.48 40.58 -57.76
C SER A 548 -10.86 41.09 -59.07
N ASP A 549 -9.75 40.50 -59.51
CA ASP A 549 -9.12 40.80 -60.80
C ASP A 549 -10.05 40.45 -61.97
N GLY A 550 -10.75 39.31 -61.90
CA GLY A 550 -11.75 38.93 -62.90
C GLY A 550 -12.99 39.85 -62.91
N ILE A 551 -13.32 40.53 -61.81
CA ILE A 551 -14.33 41.60 -61.75
C ILE A 551 -13.74 42.88 -62.36
N GLY A 552 -12.55 43.31 -61.92
CA GLY A 552 -11.90 44.53 -62.40
C GLY A 552 -11.53 44.48 -63.90
N GLN A 553 -11.26 43.29 -64.45
CA GLN A 553 -11.09 43.09 -65.90
C GLN A 553 -12.42 43.24 -66.64
N ARG A 554 -13.52 42.68 -66.12
CA ARG A 554 -14.88 42.87 -66.68
C ARG A 554 -15.34 44.32 -66.56
N GLU A 555 -15.05 45.01 -65.47
CA GLU A 555 -15.34 46.43 -65.30
C GLU A 555 -14.54 47.29 -66.28
N LYS A 556 -13.24 47.01 -66.46
CA LYS A 556 -12.40 47.64 -67.50
C LYS A 556 -12.82 47.26 -68.93
N MET A 557 -13.57 46.17 -69.13
CA MET A 557 -14.14 45.82 -70.44
C MET A 557 -15.45 46.59 -70.66
N LEU A 558 -16.38 46.54 -69.71
CA LEU A 558 -17.64 47.29 -69.73
C LEU A 558 -17.41 48.81 -69.83
N GLN A 559 -16.38 49.34 -69.17
CA GLN A 559 -16.04 50.75 -69.31
C GLN A 559 -15.53 51.07 -70.72
N ARG A 560 -14.69 50.23 -71.34
CA ARG A 560 -14.33 50.40 -72.75
C ARG A 560 -15.52 50.27 -73.68
N GLU A 561 -16.47 49.37 -73.39
CA GLU A 561 -17.72 49.26 -74.17
C GLU A 561 -18.59 50.52 -74.04
N ARG A 562 -18.64 51.15 -72.86
CA ARG A 562 -19.24 52.49 -72.70
C ARG A 562 -18.47 53.55 -73.45
N ASP A 563 -17.14 53.63 -73.30
CA ASP A 563 -16.30 54.62 -73.98
C ASP A 563 -16.45 54.51 -75.52
N PHE A 564 -16.49 53.29 -76.06
CA PHE A 564 -16.78 53.02 -77.47
C PHE A 564 -18.25 53.30 -77.84
N GLY A 565 -19.19 53.09 -76.94
CA GLY A 565 -20.61 53.43 -77.10
C GLY A 565 -20.83 54.94 -77.19
N ASP A 566 -20.23 55.71 -76.29
CA ASP A 566 -20.27 57.17 -76.24
C ASP A 566 -19.54 57.79 -77.44
N LEU A 567 -18.37 57.25 -77.82
CA LEU A 567 -17.69 57.61 -79.07
C LEU A 567 -18.58 57.32 -80.29
N ARG A 568 -19.23 56.15 -80.36
CA ARG A 568 -20.13 55.78 -81.46
C ARG A 568 -21.39 56.65 -81.48
N ALA A 569 -21.94 57.03 -80.34
CA ALA A 569 -23.07 57.95 -80.24
C ALA A 569 -22.68 59.36 -80.71
N SER A 570 -21.54 59.87 -80.24
CA SER A 570 -20.96 61.16 -80.64
C SER A 570 -20.69 61.22 -82.15
N ILE A 571 -20.09 60.18 -82.73
CA ILE A 571 -19.85 60.06 -84.18
C ILE A 571 -21.15 59.90 -84.98
N SER A 572 -22.21 59.31 -84.39
CA SER A 572 -23.48 59.08 -85.07
C SER A 572 -24.35 60.34 -85.26
N GLY A 573 -23.99 61.48 -84.67
CA GLY A 573 -24.73 62.75 -84.84
C GLY A 573 -26.20 62.70 -84.40
N LYS A 574 -26.57 61.77 -83.52
CA LYS A 574 -27.90 61.66 -82.92
C LYS A 574 -27.91 62.26 -81.52
N ASP A 575 -29.08 62.79 -81.15
CA ASP A 575 -29.35 63.37 -79.83
C ASP A 575 -28.85 62.51 -78.66
N LEU A 576 -28.31 63.18 -77.64
CA LEU A 576 -27.92 62.53 -76.38
C LEU A 576 -29.12 61.78 -75.77
N PRO A 577 -28.92 60.54 -75.27
CA PRO A 577 -29.96 59.76 -74.61
C PRO A 577 -30.71 60.54 -73.53
N GLU A 578 -32.02 60.27 -73.41
CA GLU A 578 -32.92 61.01 -72.53
C GLU A 578 -32.47 60.97 -71.05
N ASP A 579 -31.91 59.84 -70.59
CA ASP A 579 -31.33 59.71 -69.24
C ASP A 579 -30.10 60.60 -69.02
N ILE A 580 -29.29 60.82 -70.06
CA ILE A 580 -28.11 61.70 -70.01
C ILE A 580 -28.57 63.16 -70.05
N LYS A 581 -29.61 63.49 -70.83
CA LYS A 581 -30.26 64.81 -70.80
C LYS A 581 -30.90 65.09 -69.44
N ALA A 582 -31.61 64.13 -68.86
CA ALA A 582 -32.19 64.23 -67.52
C ALA A 582 -31.11 64.40 -66.45
N ARG A 583 -30.01 63.64 -66.51
CA ARG A 583 -28.85 63.82 -65.61
C ARG A 583 -28.16 65.17 -65.81
N LEU A 584 -28.05 65.68 -67.04
CA LEU A 584 -27.51 67.02 -67.31
C LEU A 584 -28.43 68.12 -66.81
N LEU A 585 -29.76 67.97 -66.95
CA LEU A 585 -30.75 68.90 -66.40
C LEU A 585 -30.70 68.91 -64.88
N ALA A 586 -30.75 67.74 -64.22
CA ALA A 586 -30.62 67.64 -62.77
C ALA A 586 -29.28 68.21 -62.26
N MET A 587 -28.16 67.91 -62.93
CA MET A 587 -26.85 68.47 -62.57
C MET A 587 -26.75 69.98 -62.86
N HIS A 588 -27.47 70.50 -63.85
CA HIS A 588 -27.60 71.94 -64.11
C HIS A 588 -28.49 72.63 -63.07
N GLU A 589 -29.56 71.97 -62.63
CA GLU A 589 -30.45 72.43 -61.55
C GLU A 589 -29.72 72.42 -60.20
N ASP A 590 -28.95 71.37 -59.88
CA ASP A 590 -28.02 71.35 -58.75
C ASP A 590 -26.93 72.43 -58.88
N ASN A 591 -26.40 72.70 -60.07
CA ASN A 591 -25.47 73.81 -60.28
C ASN A 591 -26.14 75.19 -60.12
N LEU A 592 -27.41 75.34 -60.49
CA LEU A 592 -28.19 76.56 -60.23
C LEU A 592 -28.45 76.72 -58.72
N ASN A 593 -28.90 75.65 -58.05
CA ASN A 593 -29.11 75.60 -56.61
C ASN A 593 -27.81 75.91 -55.84
N LEU A 594 -26.68 75.34 -56.25
CA LEU A 594 -25.36 75.63 -55.66
C LEU A 594 -24.90 77.06 -55.99
N ARG A 595 -25.15 77.58 -57.19
CA ARG A 595 -24.86 78.99 -57.53
C ARG A 595 -25.74 79.96 -56.74
N GLU A 596 -26.99 79.63 -56.49
CA GLU A 596 -27.90 80.44 -55.66
C GLU A 596 -27.57 80.32 -54.17
N GLN A 597 -27.18 79.14 -53.68
CA GLN A 597 -26.62 78.98 -52.34
C GLN A 597 -25.31 79.74 -52.17
N VAL A 598 -24.40 79.69 -53.14
CA VAL A 598 -23.16 80.49 -53.14
C VAL A 598 -23.46 81.98 -53.25
N LYS A 599 -24.43 82.41 -54.06
CA LYS A 599 -24.88 83.82 -54.11
C LYS A 599 -25.51 84.25 -52.79
N SER A 600 -26.38 83.44 -52.19
CA SER A 600 -26.98 83.66 -50.87
C SER A 600 -25.93 83.69 -49.77
N ALA A 601 -24.93 82.81 -49.82
CA ALA A 601 -23.79 82.79 -48.91
C ALA A 601 -22.88 84.01 -49.12
N GLN A 602 -22.67 84.46 -50.36
CA GLN A 602 -21.89 85.65 -50.68
C GLN A 602 -22.65 86.94 -50.32
N GLU A 603 -23.98 86.96 -50.42
CA GLU A 603 -24.84 88.02 -49.89
C GLU A 603 -24.86 88.04 -48.37
N LYS A 604 -24.94 86.87 -47.71
CA LYS A 604 -24.78 86.74 -46.25
C LYS A 604 -23.37 87.16 -45.82
N LEU A 605 -22.33 86.82 -46.57
CA LEU A 605 -20.95 87.23 -46.34
C LEU A 605 -20.76 88.73 -46.58
N ASN A 606 -21.43 89.31 -47.58
CA ASN A 606 -21.39 90.75 -47.84
C ASN A 606 -22.20 91.54 -46.81
N LYS A 607 -23.35 91.02 -46.37
CA LYS A 607 -24.11 91.54 -45.22
C LYS A 607 -23.29 91.40 -43.92
N ALA A 608 -22.58 90.29 -43.71
CA ALA A 608 -21.67 90.11 -42.58
C ALA A 608 -20.44 91.02 -42.67
N LYS A 609 -19.88 91.27 -43.86
CA LYS A 609 -18.80 92.25 -44.09
C LYS A 609 -19.29 93.69 -43.97
N GLN A 610 -20.56 93.98 -44.30
CA GLN A 610 -21.19 95.27 -44.04
C GLN A 610 -21.45 95.46 -42.55
N LEU A 611 -21.99 94.44 -41.86
CA LEU A 611 -22.16 94.42 -40.41
C LEU A 611 -20.82 94.55 -39.68
N LEU A 612 -19.79 93.83 -40.12
CA LEU A 612 -18.41 93.98 -39.63
C LEU A 612 -17.82 95.34 -39.99
N LYS A 613 -18.16 95.98 -41.12
CA LYS A 613 -17.74 97.37 -41.41
C LYS A 613 -18.51 98.40 -40.58
N THR A 614 -19.79 98.19 -40.28
CA THR A 614 -20.54 99.06 -39.36
C THR A 614 -20.13 98.84 -37.93
N GLN A 615 -19.83 97.60 -37.53
CA GLN A 615 -19.27 97.28 -36.21
C GLN A 615 -17.84 97.77 -36.10
N ASP A 616 -16.95 97.57 -37.07
CA ASP A 616 -15.59 98.13 -37.08
C ASP A 616 -15.61 99.66 -37.13
N LYS A 617 -16.58 100.29 -37.83
CA LYS A 617 -16.82 101.73 -37.74
C LYS A 617 -17.29 102.14 -36.33
N LEU A 618 -18.27 101.44 -35.75
CA LEU A 618 -18.75 101.70 -34.39
C LEU A 618 -17.69 101.40 -33.33
N TYR A 619 -16.83 100.42 -33.53
CA TYR A 619 -15.69 100.07 -32.67
C TYR A 619 -14.55 101.06 -32.86
N LYS A 620 -14.35 101.66 -34.03
CA LYS A 620 -13.40 102.77 -34.22
C LYS A 620 -13.94 104.10 -33.72
N GLU A 621 -15.25 104.35 -33.80
CA GLU A 621 -15.90 105.49 -33.15
C GLU A 621 -15.95 105.31 -31.63
N ALA A 622 -16.13 104.09 -31.13
CA ALA A 622 -16.03 103.75 -29.71
C ALA A 622 -14.57 103.78 -29.21
N GLN A 623 -13.60 103.24 -29.96
CA GLN A 623 -12.17 103.31 -29.62
C GLN A 623 -11.62 104.74 -29.76
N ALA A 624 -12.13 105.57 -30.66
CA ALA A 624 -11.78 106.98 -30.71
C ALA A 624 -12.33 107.76 -29.50
N LYS A 625 -13.53 107.40 -29.01
CA LYS A 625 -14.09 107.92 -27.75
C LYS A 625 -13.35 107.36 -26.52
N LEU A 626 -12.95 106.09 -26.54
CA LEU A 626 -12.16 105.44 -25.50
C LEU A 626 -10.73 106.00 -25.47
N ALA A 627 -10.16 106.39 -26.61
CA ALA A 627 -8.84 107.04 -26.70
C ALA A 627 -8.82 108.45 -26.07
N SER A 628 -9.99 109.05 -25.78
CA SER A 628 -10.13 110.24 -24.92
C SER A 628 -10.79 109.93 -23.57
N GLY A 629 -10.77 108.66 -23.13
CA GLY A 629 -11.50 108.19 -21.96
C GLY A 629 -11.22 106.72 -21.62
N ILE A 630 -9.94 106.34 -21.49
CA ILE A 630 -9.54 104.96 -21.16
C ILE A 630 -9.85 104.71 -19.68
N LEU A 631 -11.01 104.12 -19.41
CA LEU A 631 -11.39 103.55 -18.11
C LEU A 631 -12.10 102.21 -18.34
N THR A 632 -11.77 101.24 -17.48
CA THR A 632 -12.45 99.95 -17.25
C THR A 632 -12.42 98.86 -18.36
N ASP A 633 -12.40 97.62 -17.85
CA ASP A 633 -12.86 96.35 -18.43
C ASP A 633 -12.09 95.71 -19.61
N ILE A 634 -10.91 95.17 -19.27
CA ILE A 634 -10.42 93.89 -19.82
C ILE A 634 -10.20 92.91 -18.66
N SER A 635 -11.33 92.35 -18.19
CA SER A 635 -11.53 91.21 -17.29
C SER A 635 -13.06 90.98 -17.27
N GLU A 636 -13.64 89.77 -17.30
CA GLU A 636 -13.12 88.42 -17.11
C GLU A 636 -13.78 87.43 -18.10
N LEU A 637 -13.18 86.25 -18.31
CA LEU A 637 -13.88 84.95 -18.44
C LEU A 637 -12.89 83.76 -18.57
N GLY A 638 -11.79 83.80 -17.82
CA GLY A 638 -10.69 82.82 -17.87
C GLY A 638 -10.74 81.73 -16.78
N ALA A 639 -11.92 81.17 -16.48
CA ALA A 639 -12.14 80.39 -15.25
C ALA A 639 -12.55 78.91 -15.41
N GLY A 640 -12.73 78.38 -16.63
CA GLY A 640 -13.22 77.00 -16.85
C GLY A 640 -12.15 75.90 -16.99
N GLY A 641 -10.88 76.26 -17.18
CA GLY A 641 -9.82 75.34 -17.62
C GLY A 641 -8.91 74.76 -16.53
N ALA A 642 -9.14 75.08 -15.25
CA ALA A 642 -8.28 74.67 -14.13
C ALA A 642 -8.73 73.35 -13.50
N GLN A 643 -9.95 73.32 -12.93
CA GLN A 643 -10.52 72.15 -12.25
C GLN A 643 -10.55 70.89 -13.14
N THR A 644 -10.81 71.07 -14.44
CA THR A 644 -10.83 69.98 -15.43
C THR A 644 -9.45 69.38 -15.69
N LYS A 645 -8.35 70.14 -15.54
CA LYS A 645 -6.98 69.60 -15.60
C LYS A 645 -6.60 68.90 -14.30
N GLU A 646 -6.92 69.51 -13.17
CA GLU A 646 -6.59 68.98 -11.84
C GLU A 646 -7.23 67.61 -11.59
N GLU A 647 -8.50 67.43 -11.95
CA GLU A 647 -9.18 66.13 -11.84
C GLU A 647 -8.62 65.07 -12.81
N VAL A 648 -8.24 65.47 -14.04
CA VAL A 648 -7.54 64.58 -14.98
C VAL A 648 -6.17 64.14 -14.44
N GLU A 649 -5.44 65.02 -13.76
CA GLU A 649 -4.18 64.67 -13.10
C GLU A 649 -4.38 63.83 -11.82
N ARG A 650 -5.51 63.99 -11.12
CA ARG A 650 -5.90 63.13 -9.99
C ARG A 650 -6.22 61.71 -10.47
N LEU A 651 -7.01 61.57 -11.53
CA LEU A 651 -7.34 60.28 -12.13
C LEU A 651 -6.10 59.57 -12.69
N LYS A 652 -5.19 60.30 -13.36
CA LYS A 652 -3.90 59.75 -13.83
C LYS A 652 -3.04 59.20 -12.67
N ARG A 653 -3.00 59.89 -11.52
CA ARG A 653 -2.29 59.40 -10.32
C ARG A 653 -2.88 58.09 -9.80
N VAL A 654 -4.21 58.01 -9.67
CA VAL A 654 -4.90 56.78 -9.23
C VAL A 654 -4.65 55.60 -10.18
N ILE A 655 -4.70 55.82 -11.50
CA ILE A 655 -4.42 54.76 -12.49
C ILE A 655 -2.95 54.29 -12.39
N ASN A 656 -2.00 55.21 -12.20
CA ASN A 656 -0.58 54.87 -12.03
C ASN A 656 -0.35 54.07 -10.73
N GLU A 657 -0.96 54.48 -9.61
CA GLU A 657 -0.92 53.71 -8.36
C GLU A 657 -1.49 52.30 -8.50
N MET A 658 -2.64 52.14 -9.16
CA MET A 658 -3.23 50.82 -9.40
C MET A 658 -2.31 49.96 -10.27
N THR A 659 -1.71 50.53 -11.32
CA THR A 659 -0.72 49.85 -12.16
C THR A 659 0.49 49.40 -11.35
N GLN A 660 0.99 50.24 -10.45
CA GLN A 660 2.11 49.91 -9.56
C GLN A 660 1.74 48.89 -8.47
N ARG A 661 0.47 48.77 -8.08
CA ARG A 661 -0.01 47.72 -7.17
C ARG A 661 -0.05 46.38 -7.91
N TYR A 662 -0.70 46.33 -9.08
CA TYR A 662 -0.74 45.12 -9.91
C TYR A 662 0.66 44.63 -10.34
N ALA A 663 1.60 45.53 -10.64
CA ALA A 663 2.99 45.16 -10.95
C ALA A 663 3.67 44.46 -9.74
N ARG A 664 3.50 44.98 -8.53
CA ARG A 664 4.03 44.36 -7.29
C ARG A 664 3.32 43.05 -6.94
N GLU A 665 2.02 42.97 -7.17
CA GLU A 665 1.25 41.72 -7.00
C GLU A 665 1.71 40.66 -8.01
N GLN A 666 1.98 41.02 -9.26
CA GLN A 666 2.58 40.13 -10.26
C GLN A 666 4.01 39.71 -9.88
N GLU A 667 4.84 40.62 -9.39
CA GLU A 667 6.18 40.30 -8.88
C GLU A 667 6.15 39.35 -7.68
N LEU A 668 5.22 39.55 -6.74
CA LEU A 668 5.00 38.64 -5.61
C LEU A 668 4.44 37.27 -6.06
N MET A 669 3.51 37.24 -7.03
CA MET A 669 3.02 35.98 -7.60
C MET A 669 4.11 35.22 -8.35
N LEU A 670 4.95 35.91 -9.14
CA LEU A 670 6.10 35.31 -9.81
C LEU A 670 7.15 34.82 -8.81
N SER A 671 7.40 35.57 -7.72
CA SER A 671 8.26 35.15 -6.61
C SER A 671 7.71 33.91 -5.89
N ALA A 672 6.40 33.82 -5.67
CA ALA A 672 5.74 32.64 -5.10
C ALA A 672 5.78 31.43 -6.05
N ILE A 673 5.54 31.63 -7.35
CA ILE A 673 5.70 30.59 -8.37
C ILE A 673 7.16 30.12 -8.41
N HIS A 674 8.12 31.03 -8.31
CA HIS A 674 9.55 30.71 -8.28
C HIS A 674 9.96 29.96 -7.00
N SER A 675 9.43 30.33 -5.83
CA SER A 675 9.71 29.61 -4.58
C SER A 675 9.01 28.25 -4.48
N ILE A 676 7.88 28.05 -5.16
CA ILE A 676 7.19 26.75 -5.29
C ILE A 676 7.85 25.85 -6.35
N SER A 677 8.41 26.43 -7.42
CA SER A 677 9.09 25.68 -8.49
C SER A 677 10.56 25.41 -8.23
N MET A 678 11.27 26.25 -7.47
CA MET A 678 12.69 26.04 -7.14
C MET A 678 12.97 24.70 -6.43
N PRO A 679 12.18 24.22 -5.46
CA PRO A 679 12.31 22.87 -4.92
C PRO A 679 12.17 21.79 -6.00
N ARG A 680 11.18 21.92 -6.90
CA ARG A 680 10.92 20.98 -8.00
C ARG A 680 12.04 20.99 -9.06
N LEU A 681 12.65 22.14 -9.31
CA LEU A 681 13.81 22.29 -10.20
C LEU A 681 15.10 21.76 -9.56
N ARG A 682 15.27 21.91 -8.24
CA ARG A 682 16.43 21.41 -7.51
C ARG A 682 16.48 19.88 -7.45
N ASP A 683 15.31 19.23 -7.33
CA ASP A 683 15.17 17.76 -7.40
C ASP A 683 15.30 17.23 -8.85
N GLY A 684 15.04 18.08 -9.86
CA GLY A 684 15.08 17.72 -11.28
C GLY A 684 16.40 17.98 -12.01
N SER A 685 17.47 18.40 -11.33
CA SER A 685 18.70 18.90 -11.98
C SER A 685 19.94 18.00 -11.81
N LEU A 686 19.76 16.68 -11.96
CA LEU A 686 20.85 15.77 -12.33
C LEU A 686 20.74 15.40 -13.82
N GLY A 687 21.17 16.34 -14.68
CA GLY A 687 21.54 16.03 -16.07
C GLY A 687 20.69 16.66 -17.18
N SER A 688 20.91 17.97 -17.44
CA SER A 688 21.18 18.39 -18.82
C SER A 688 21.93 19.72 -18.85
N ARG A 689 23.10 19.75 -19.52
CA ARG A 689 23.90 20.96 -19.69
C ARG A 689 23.56 21.59 -21.04
N ALA A 690 22.90 22.75 -21.00
CA ALA A 690 22.34 23.40 -22.20
C ALA A 690 23.39 23.57 -23.33
N GLY A 691 23.03 23.12 -24.53
CA GLY A 691 23.82 23.30 -25.74
C GLY A 691 23.58 24.66 -26.41
N PRO A 692 24.51 25.16 -27.24
CA PRO A 692 24.38 26.46 -27.87
C PRO A 692 23.31 26.46 -28.98
N THR A 693 22.39 27.42 -28.91
CA THR A 693 21.20 27.56 -29.79
C THR A 693 21.50 28.08 -31.22
N ALA A 694 22.72 27.87 -31.72
CA ALA A 694 23.15 28.33 -33.04
C ALA A 694 23.12 27.20 -34.07
N TRP A 695 22.43 27.42 -35.20
CA TRP A 695 22.20 26.44 -36.28
C TRP A 695 23.48 25.76 -36.79
N LEU A 696 24.57 26.52 -36.98
CA LEU A 696 25.89 26.00 -37.37
C LEU A 696 26.54 25.08 -36.32
N GLY A 697 26.22 25.26 -35.03
CA GLY A 697 26.66 24.37 -33.95
C GLY A 697 25.91 23.03 -33.98
N GLN A 698 24.59 23.10 -34.23
CA GLN A 698 23.73 21.92 -34.41
C GLN A 698 24.22 21.05 -35.58
N GLN A 699 24.51 21.67 -36.73
CA GLN A 699 24.91 20.96 -37.95
C GLN A 699 26.29 20.27 -37.82
N ARG A 700 27.26 20.90 -37.13
CA ARG A 700 28.56 20.28 -36.83
C ARG A 700 28.46 19.05 -35.92
N LYS A 701 27.48 19.02 -35.02
CA LYS A 701 27.23 17.86 -34.15
C LYS A 701 26.70 16.66 -34.95
N ASN A 702 25.74 16.89 -35.84
CA ASN A 702 25.09 15.83 -36.62
C ASN A 702 26.00 15.22 -37.70
N LEU A 703 26.93 15.99 -38.27
CA LEU A 703 27.91 15.49 -39.26
C LEU A 703 29.18 14.89 -38.62
N GLY A 704 29.45 15.17 -37.34
CA GLY A 704 30.71 14.83 -36.67
C GLY A 704 30.98 13.34 -36.44
N HIS A 705 29.95 12.48 -36.44
CA HIS A 705 30.10 11.03 -36.21
C HIS A 705 30.20 10.19 -37.48
N ALA A 706 30.06 10.76 -38.68
CA ALA A 706 30.15 10.02 -39.94
C ALA A 706 31.60 9.84 -40.48
N LEU A 707 32.60 10.48 -39.86
CA LEU A 707 33.96 10.61 -40.43
C LEU A 707 35.09 10.37 -39.41
N LYS A 708 34.99 9.29 -38.61
CA LYS A 708 36.15 8.67 -37.96
C LYS A 708 36.12 7.14 -38.08
N ARG A 709 37.05 6.64 -38.89
CA ARG A 709 37.80 5.42 -38.56
C ARG A 709 38.92 5.79 -37.58
#